data_AF-A0AA48KTT2-F1
#
_entry.id   AF-A0AA48KTT2-F1
#
_cell.length_a   1.000
_cell.length_b   1.000
_cell.length_c   1.000
_cell.angle_alpha   90.00
_cell.angle_beta   90.00
_cell.angle_gamma   90.00
#
_symmetry.space_group_name_H-M   'P 1'
#
loop_
_entity.id
_entity.type
_entity.pdbx_description
1 polymer ?
#
loop_
_entity_poly.entity_id
_entity_poly.type
_entity_poly.pdbx_seq_one_letter_code
_entity_poly.pdbx_strand_id
1 'polypeptide(L)'
;MLVSLTGKHSAINLALADIELIASMLNSDNEEQAISAFLGTESGKNAAKNITSSLLKTRLKELSVLSKHFDTPPGETIADLAVNIEPSELDGFDKQQVNYLSMHHSVHVTSNGFISYAPKIQGFIKLSSEQVILLFSFAQGRAQEELLRDATFQTRSPEWLTAQIVALKNAGILVSKTILKSKNETQLSVFSTETPEATMGDLDWQSISADDRIPVYFVPHMENHFPLALGVLLNALNEYKDGLLSERFLFLPINYLEPSELINGPYRKFGNGIWLFSNYMWSIDLNMQISNAIKQHDSGNFTIHGGPSTPDYPQACAEFLNKHPSVDIAVHGEGEVTITEIFEVLNQSFKVDADLDRYKLSQVAGITYKDPISRNVVRTGSRERMKQPDAVSSPYLSGVFDNYQGRVEAAIIESNRGCPYGCTFCDWGSATNQKVRKFDLERVFDEITWIGRNQVRVLWIADANYGLYERDIDISKHIVATKQKYGYPQEVVVNYTKNSTRKLVDIIKVFSEGGIISQGIISIQTTDDKTLEVINRKNIRTERYDELSEIFAELKLPLSTDLMIGLPGITVASFKRDLQRYIDKDISVKAYPTQLLPNSPMADPEYIEKYQIEVDENSFITSTYSFTHEELIEMKGLFHVYEMAEGYGLLRYVIRFLQWEHQIQSIDFLQKLMLDIQSSPAEYPLLTWAVRFFNTEKSMPGGWLAFYREVSSYIKEQYGLVEDSALSTVLSVNAAAMPDDGLNYPYQAQLQHDFVRYFKDAKDNLQPLKSYVQAEFQVSDPNSLVDIDLNAAQYDSHQYFWELHSEVARPKSLVKMSTTASE
;
A
#
# COMPACT_ATOMS: atom_id res chain seq x y z
N MET A 1 -20.48 11.21 -9.54
CA MET A 1 -19.38 11.65 -8.65
C MET A 1 -18.86 12.98 -9.12
N LEU A 2 -18.49 13.90 -8.23
CA LEU A 2 -17.67 15.05 -8.64
C LEU A 2 -16.22 14.70 -8.98
N VAL A 3 -15.83 13.43 -8.80
CA VAL A 3 -14.71 12.79 -9.54
C VAL A 3 -14.92 12.88 -11.07
N SER A 4 -16.12 13.23 -11.55
CA SER A 4 -16.44 13.51 -12.96
C SER A 4 -16.18 14.94 -13.43
N LEU A 5 -15.82 15.86 -12.52
CA LEU A 5 -15.56 17.24 -12.86
C LEU A 5 -14.04 17.50 -13.07
N THR A 6 -13.15 16.69 -12.49
CA THR A 6 -11.67 16.84 -12.63
C THR A 6 -10.94 15.67 -13.32
N GLY A 7 -11.67 14.71 -13.89
CA GLY A 7 -11.16 13.90 -15.02
C GLY A 7 -10.43 12.59 -14.72
N LYS A 8 -10.51 12.01 -13.51
CA LYS A 8 -9.87 10.69 -13.28
C LYS A 8 -10.68 9.49 -13.80
N HIS A 9 -12.02 9.52 -13.73
CA HIS A 9 -12.84 8.33 -14.03
C HIS A 9 -14.17 8.62 -14.76
N SER A 10 -14.36 9.81 -15.34
CA SER A 10 -15.56 10.12 -16.13
C SER A 10 -15.40 9.86 -17.61
N ALA A 11 -16.47 9.37 -18.25
CA ALA A 11 -16.57 9.31 -19.71
C ALA A 11 -16.67 10.70 -20.37
N ILE A 12 -16.90 11.76 -19.58
CA ILE A 12 -17.09 13.14 -20.06
C ILE A 12 -16.21 14.07 -19.21
N ASN A 13 -15.23 14.72 -19.84
CA ASN A 13 -14.46 15.82 -19.23
C ASN A 13 -15.34 17.06 -19.18
N LEU A 14 -15.54 17.64 -18.01
CA LEU A 14 -16.38 18.82 -17.81
C LEU A 14 -15.53 20.09 -17.66
N ALA A 15 -15.95 21.18 -18.28
CA ALA A 15 -15.39 22.51 -18.10
C ALA A 15 -16.33 23.38 -17.25
N LEU A 16 -15.84 24.51 -16.72
CA LEU A 16 -16.65 25.49 -15.97
C LEU A 16 -17.93 25.89 -16.74
N ALA A 17 -17.82 26.09 -18.05
CA ALA A 17 -18.94 26.44 -18.92
C ALA A 17 -20.01 25.34 -19.01
N ASP A 18 -19.65 24.06 -18.82
CA ASP A 18 -20.63 22.98 -18.81
C ASP A 18 -21.56 23.05 -17.59
N ILE A 19 -21.10 23.59 -16.45
CA ILE A 19 -21.93 23.77 -15.25
C ILE A 19 -23.04 24.78 -15.52
N GLU A 20 -22.72 25.91 -16.14
CA GLU A 20 -23.71 26.93 -16.52
C GLU A 20 -24.66 26.45 -17.62
N LEU A 21 -24.16 25.63 -18.55
CA LEU A 21 -24.98 25.00 -19.58
C LEU A 21 -25.97 24.00 -18.95
N ILE A 22 -25.54 23.18 -17.99
CA ILE A 22 -26.42 22.28 -17.22
C ILE A 22 -27.44 23.09 -16.41
N ALA A 23 -27.01 24.17 -15.74
CA ALA A 23 -27.91 25.03 -14.99
C ALA A 23 -28.99 25.66 -15.89
N SER A 24 -28.62 26.07 -17.10
CA SER A 24 -29.55 26.62 -18.10
C SER A 24 -30.52 25.55 -18.59
N MET A 25 -30.05 24.31 -18.77
CA MET A 25 -30.87 23.14 -19.13
C MET A 25 -31.94 22.86 -18.06
N LEU A 26 -31.56 22.82 -16.79
CA LEU A 26 -32.46 22.51 -15.68
C LEU A 26 -33.58 23.54 -15.50
N ASN A 27 -33.34 24.78 -15.94
CA ASN A 27 -34.30 25.90 -15.83
C ASN A 27 -35.07 26.17 -17.14
N SER A 28 -34.95 25.31 -18.15
CA SER A 28 -35.56 25.51 -19.47
C SER A 28 -36.48 24.37 -19.87
N ASP A 29 -37.54 24.66 -20.62
CA ASP A 29 -38.50 23.64 -21.07
C ASP A 29 -37.98 22.82 -22.27
N ASN A 30 -36.98 23.35 -22.99
CA ASN A 30 -36.40 22.70 -24.17
C ASN A 30 -34.96 23.15 -24.43
N GLU A 31 -34.26 22.42 -25.30
CA GLU A 31 -32.85 22.64 -25.64
C GLU A 31 -32.56 24.04 -26.21
N GLU A 32 -33.50 24.63 -26.96
CA GLU A 32 -33.28 25.94 -27.58
C GLU A 32 -33.34 27.08 -26.55
N GLN A 33 -34.27 26.98 -25.60
CA GLN A 33 -34.31 27.87 -24.44
C GLN A 33 -33.06 27.72 -23.57
N ALA A 34 -32.60 26.48 -23.33
CA ALA A 34 -31.40 26.22 -22.56
C ALA A 34 -30.15 26.86 -23.18
N ILE A 35 -29.97 26.72 -24.49
CA ILE A 35 -28.84 27.32 -25.21
C ILE A 35 -28.95 28.84 -25.24
N SER A 36 -30.13 29.39 -25.46
CA SER A 36 -30.36 30.84 -25.43
C SER A 36 -30.04 31.43 -24.05
N ALA A 37 -30.50 30.79 -22.97
CA ALA A 37 -30.21 31.17 -21.60
C ALA A 37 -28.71 31.08 -21.30
N PHE A 38 -28.05 29.99 -21.71
CA PHE A 38 -26.61 29.82 -21.56
C PHE A 38 -25.83 30.92 -22.30
N LEU A 39 -26.17 31.22 -23.55
CA LEU A 39 -25.52 32.28 -24.34
C LEU A 39 -25.72 33.69 -23.74
N GLY A 40 -26.69 33.87 -22.82
CA GLY A 40 -26.87 35.09 -22.04
C GLY A 40 -25.84 35.28 -20.92
N THR A 41 -25.23 34.20 -20.44
CA THR A 41 -24.18 34.19 -19.39
C THR A 41 -22.85 34.72 -19.93
N GLU A 42 -21.90 35.07 -19.04
CA GLU A 42 -20.59 35.54 -19.47
C GLU A 42 -19.76 34.41 -20.13
N SER A 43 -19.78 33.20 -19.57
CA SER A 43 -19.12 32.05 -20.19
C SER A 43 -19.75 31.69 -21.52
N GLY A 44 -21.08 31.78 -21.64
CA GLY A 44 -21.80 31.59 -22.90
C GLY A 44 -21.44 32.64 -23.95
N LYS A 45 -21.35 33.92 -23.58
CA LYS A 45 -20.90 35.00 -24.48
C LYS A 45 -19.46 34.80 -24.96
N ASN A 46 -18.58 34.31 -24.09
CA ASN A 46 -17.20 34.01 -24.44
C ASN A 46 -17.09 32.74 -25.31
N ALA A 47 -17.87 31.71 -25.02
CA ALA A 47 -17.99 30.50 -25.84
C ALA A 47 -18.54 30.80 -27.24
N ALA A 48 -19.54 31.70 -27.34
CA ALA A 48 -20.16 32.12 -28.60
C ALA A 48 -19.18 32.74 -29.62
N LYS A 49 -18.02 33.23 -29.16
CA LYS A 49 -16.96 33.74 -30.04
C LYS A 49 -16.29 32.61 -30.84
N ASN A 50 -16.32 31.37 -30.34
CA ASN A 50 -15.53 30.25 -30.83
C ASN A 50 -16.34 28.96 -31.07
N ILE A 51 -17.59 28.87 -30.65
CA ILE A 51 -18.41 27.64 -30.65
C ILE A 51 -19.77 27.91 -31.30
N THR A 52 -20.21 27.01 -32.18
CA THR A 52 -21.51 27.11 -32.88
C THR A 52 -22.67 26.59 -32.02
N SER A 53 -23.90 27.06 -32.28
CA SER A 53 -25.10 26.53 -31.63
C SER A 53 -25.31 25.02 -31.84
N SER A 54 -24.81 24.45 -32.95
CA SER A 54 -24.88 23.00 -33.19
C SER A 54 -23.96 22.21 -32.27
N LEU A 55 -22.74 22.73 -31.99
CA LEU A 55 -21.81 22.13 -31.03
C LEU A 55 -22.36 22.18 -29.61
N LEU A 56 -23.03 23.29 -29.24
CA LEU A 56 -23.73 23.40 -27.95
C LEU A 56 -24.88 22.41 -27.83
N LYS A 57 -25.67 22.17 -28.89
CA LYS A 57 -26.71 21.11 -28.90
C LYS A 57 -26.11 19.72 -28.69
N THR A 58 -25.02 19.39 -29.40
CA THR A 58 -24.31 18.11 -29.21
C THR A 58 -23.81 17.98 -27.77
N ARG A 59 -23.18 19.03 -27.25
CA ARG A 59 -22.66 19.05 -25.88
C ARG A 59 -23.77 18.90 -24.84
N LEU A 60 -24.88 19.62 -24.99
CA LEU A 60 -26.05 19.51 -24.13
C LEU A 60 -26.60 18.07 -24.11
N LYS A 61 -26.62 17.40 -25.26
CA LYS A 61 -27.06 16.01 -25.39
C LYS A 61 -26.11 15.04 -24.67
N GLU A 62 -24.80 15.24 -24.77
CA GLU A 62 -23.80 14.48 -23.99
C GLU A 62 -24.03 14.67 -22.48
N LEU A 63 -24.24 15.92 -22.05
CA LEU A 63 -24.44 16.27 -20.64
C LEU A 63 -25.79 15.77 -20.10
N SER A 64 -26.82 15.63 -20.94
CA SER A 64 -28.13 15.12 -20.53
C SER A 64 -28.08 13.71 -19.95
N VAL A 65 -27.06 12.91 -20.30
CA VAL A 65 -26.82 11.58 -19.72
C VAL A 65 -26.53 11.67 -18.21
N LEU A 66 -25.94 12.78 -17.74
CA LEU A 66 -25.63 13.00 -16.32
C LEU A 66 -26.88 13.21 -15.45
N SER A 67 -28.01 13.60 -16.06
CA SER A 67 -29.28 13.86 -15.36
C SER A 67 -30.15 12.62 -15.12
N LYS A 68 -29.81 11.47 -15.73
CA LYS A 68 -30.66 10.27 -15.74
C LYS A 68 -30.41 9.29 -14.58
N HIS A 69 -29.53 9.63 -13.64
CA HIS A 69 -28.99 8.63 -12.69
C HIS A 69 -29.24 8.89 -11.22
N PHE A 70 -29.85 10.01 -10.82
CA PHE A 70 -30.19 10.24 -9.41
C PHE A 70 -31.50 11.03 -9.32
N ASP A 71 -32.62 10.32 -9.16
CA ASP A 71 -33.81 10.94 -8.59
C ASP A 71 -33.49 11.39 -7.16
N THR A 72 -34.08 12.50 -6.71
CA THR A 72 -34.01 12.88 -5.29
C THR A 72 -34.54 11.70 -4.46
N PRO A 73 -33.83 11.23 -3.41
CA PRO A 73 -34.33 10.14 -2.59
C PRO A 73 -35.74 10.47 -2.06
N PRO A 74 -36.72 9.57 -2.22
CA PRO A 74 -38.09 9.84 -1.80
C PRO A 74 -38.15 10.14 -0.29
N GLY A 75 -38.76 11.27 0.08
CA GLY A 75 -39.01 11.63 1.50
C GLY A 75 -37.98 12.55 2.16
N GLU A 76 -36.94 13.00 1.45
CA GLU A 76 -35.96 13.95 1.98
C GLU A 76 -36.46 15.40 1.95
N THR A 77 -36.16 16.15 3.01
CA THR A 77 -36.28 17.61 2.97
C THR A 77 -34.97 18.18 2.44
N ILE A 78 -34.99 18.74 1.23
CA ILE A 78 -33.83 19.47 0.69
C ILE A 78 -33.83 20.85 1.36
N ALA A 79 -32.80 21.14 2.14
CA ALA A 79 -32.62 22.48 2.71
C ALA A 79 -31.91 23.40 1.72
N ASP A 80 -32.18 24.70 1.77
CA ASP A 80 -31.31 25.67 1.11
C ASP A 80 -30.03 25.86 1.95
N LEU A 81 -28.89 26.05 1.28
CA LEU A 81 -27.66 26.40 2.00
C LEU A 81 -27.83 27.77 2.68
N ALA A 82 -27.84 27.78 4.01
CA ALA A 82 -27.92 29.01 4.78
C ALA A 82 -26.61 29.80 4.66
N VAL A 83 -26.69 30.98 4.03
CA VAL A 83 -25.59 31.95 3.96
C VAL A 83 -25.87 33.10 4.94
N ASN A 84 -25.95 32.77 6.23
CA ASN A 84 -26.05 33.76 7.31
C ASN A 84 -24.80 33.66 8.15
N ILE A 85 -24.00 34.74 8.17
CA ILE A 85 -22.63 34.72 8.66
C ILE A 85 -22.45 35.93 9.55
N GLU A 86 -21.88 35.72 10.72
CA GLU A 86 -21.64 36.82 11.66
C GLU A 86 -20.55 37.74 11.10
N PRO A 87 -20.62 39.07 11.28
CA PRO A 87 -19.59 39.99 10.79
C PRO A 87 -18.17 39.63 11.25
N SER A 88 -18.03 38.98 12.41
CA SER A 88 -16.74 38.49 12.93
C SER A 88 -16.13 37.34 12.12
N GLU A 89 -16.93 36.58 11.36
CA GLU A 89 -16.46 35.49 10.50
C GLU A 89 -15.99 36.00 9.12
N LEU A 90 -16.29 37.27 8.78
CA LEU A 90 -15.79 37.93 7.57
C LEU A 90 -14.32 38.41 7.73
N ASP A 91 -13.87 38.66 8.96
CA ASP A 91 -12.50 39.12 9.28
C ASP A 91 -11.47 37.96 9.40
N GLY A 92 -11.92 36.70 9.34
CA GLY A 92 -11.16 35.50 9.70
C GLY A 92 -10.33 34.86 8.58
N PHE A 93 -9.66 35.63 7.73
CA PHE A 93 -8.83 35.06 6.66
C PHE A 93 -7.39 34.80 7.10
N ASP A 94 -7.11 33.54 7.44
CA ASP A 94 -5.73 33.07 7.53
C ASP A 94 -5.17 32.76 6.14
N LYS A 95 -4.20 33.58 5.69
CA LYS A 95 -3.48 33.39 4.42
C LYS A 95 -2.67 32.08 4.35
N GLN A 96 -2.60 31.31 5.43
CA GLN A 96 -1.89 30.03 5.50
C GLN A 96 -2.81 28.81 5.33
N GLN A 97 -4.14 29.01 5.23
CA GLN A 97 -5.10 27.92 5.02
C GLN A 97 -5.53 27.79 3.55
N VAL A 98 -5.49 26.57 3.02
CA VAL A 98 -6.04 26.25 1.70
C VAL A 98 -7.33 25.45 1.87
N ASN A 99 -8.32 25.79 1.05
CA ASN A 99 -9.62 25.14 1.05
C ASN A 99 -9.62 24.02 0.00
N TYR A 100 -10.06 22.84 0.42
CA TYR A 100 -10.25 21.67 -0.43
C TYR A 100 -11.70 21.23 -0.36
N LEU A 101 -12.15 20.50 -1.38
CA LEU A 101 -13.38 19.73 -1.25
C LEU A 101 -13.19 18.65 -0.19
N SER A 102 -14.24 18.43 0.62
CA SER A 102 -14.30 17.22 1.45
C SER A 102 -14.08 15.98 0.59
N MET A 103 -13.38 14.98 1.13
CA MET A 103 -13.03 13.73 0.45
C MET A 103 -14.23 12.91 -0.03
N HIS A 104 -15.42 13.13 0.56
CA HIS A 104 -16.66 12.44 0.19
C HIS A 104 -17.60 13.30 -0.65
N HIS A 105 -17.19 14.54 -0.94
CA HIS A 105 -18.07 15.51 -1.56
C HIS A 105 -18.48 15.08 -2.97
N SER A 106 -19.79 15.13 -3.22
CA SER A 106 -20.34 15.11 -4.56
C SER A 106 -21.55 16.01 -4.72
N VAL A 107 -21.76 16.44 -5.96
CA VAL A 107 -22.95 17.14 -6.42
C VAL A 107 -23.70 16.22 -7.35
N HIS A 108 -24.99 16.09 -7.08
CA HIS A 108 -25.96 15.36 -7.86
C HIS A 108 -26.75 16.35 -8.70
N VAL A 109 -26.91 16.03 -9.99
CA VAL A 109 -27.75 16.80 -10.91
C VAL A 109 -29.12 16.15 -10.93
N THR A 110 -30.14 16.86 -10.43
CA THR A 110 -31.50 16.36 -10.33
C THR A 110 -32.48 17.31 -11.02
N SER A 111 -33.74 16.90 -11.19
CA SER A 111 -34.81 17.77 -11.66
C SER A 111 -35.04 18.99 -10.75
N ASN A 112 -34.62 18.94 -9.49
CA ASN A 112 -34.74 20.02 -8.51
C ASN A 112 -33.51 20.97 -8.48
N GLY A 113 -32.52 20.75 -9.35
CA GLY A 113 -31.27 21.50 -9.41
C GLY A 113 -30.06 20.68 -8.96
N PHE A 114 -28.98 21.38 -8.60
CA PHE A 114 -27.80 20.79 -8.01
C PHE A 114 -28.02 20.53 -6.52
N ILE A 115 -27.72 19.31 -6.07
CA ILE A 115 -27.90 18.89 -4.69
C ILE A 115 -26.61 18.27 -4.18
N SER A 116 -26.23 18.53 -2.93
CA SER A 116 -25.09 17.89 -2.30
C SER A 116 -25.41 17.45 -0.88
N TYR A 117 -24.77 16.38 -0.41
CA TYR A 117 -24.84 16.00 0.99
C TYR A 117 -23.92 16.89 1.82
N ALA A 118 -24.42 17.37 2.95
CA ALA A 118 -23.71 18.20 3.90
C ALA A 118 -23.49 17.43 5.21
N PRO A 119 -22.29 16.89 5.49
CA PRO A 119 -22.02 16.05 6.66
C PRO A 119 -22.38 16.72 8.00
N LYS A 120 -22.11 18.02 8.16
CA LYS A 120 -22.41 18.75 9.41
C LYS A 120 -23.91 18.99 9.64
N ILE A 121 -24.69 19.00 8.56
CA ILE A 121 -26.16 19.18 8.60
C ILE A 121 -26.85 17.81 8.63
N GLN A 122 -26.15 16.74 8.28
CA GLN A 122 -26.67 15.38 8.12
C GLN A 122 -27.85 15.31 7.15
N GLY A 123 -27.79 16.07 6.06
CA GLY A 123 -28.86 16.14 5.07
C GLY A 123 -28.40 16.68 3.73
N PHE A 124 -29.31 16.66 2.76
CA PHE A 124 -29.07 17.23 1.44
C PHE A 124 -29.38 18.72 1.41
N ILE A 125 -28.48 19.47 0.78
CA ILE A 125 -28.64 20.90 0.52
C ILE A 125 -28.72 21.17 -0.98
N LYS A 126 -29.49 22.19 -1.35
CA LYS A 126 -29.51 22.73 -2.70
C LYS A 126 -28.31 23.66 -2.89
N LEU A 127 -27.64 23.52 -4.03
CA LEU A 127 -26.55 24.39 -4.46
C LEU A 127 -26.97 25.24 -5.66
N SER A 128 -26.55 26.50 -5.66
CA SER A 128 -26.62 27.36 -6.85
C SER A 128 -25.55 26.97 -7.86
N SER A 129 -25.74 27.33 -9.14
CA SER A 129 -24.70 27.11 -10.16
C SER A 129 -23.39 27.80 -9.81
N GLU A 130 -23.45 28.99 -9.20
CA GLU A 130 -22.26 29.73 -8.76
C GLU A 130 -21.51 28.99 -7.64
N GLN A 131 -22.22 28.35 -6.71
CA GLN A 131 -21.60 27.51 -5.68
C GLN A 131 -20.96 26.26 -6.30
N VAL A 132 -21.59 25.64 -7.31
CA VAL A 132 -21.00 24.48 -8.01
C VAL A 132 -19.73 24.88 -8.79
N ILE A 133 -19.72 26.05 -9.44
CA ILE A 133 -18.53 26.63 -10.11
C ILE A 133 -17.42 26.90 -9.09
N LEU A 134 -17.76 27.42 -7.91
CA LEU A 134 -16.82 27.65 -6.83
C LEU A 134 -16.17 26.34 -6.36
N LEU A 135 -16.98 25.32 -6.09
CA LEU A 135 -16.53 23.98 -5.68
C LEU A 135 -15.66 23.33 -6.75
N PHE A 136 -16.07 23.43 -8.02
CA PHE A 136 -15.29 22.97 -9.16
C PHE A 136 -13.91 23.61 -9.23
N SER A 137 -13.83 24.91 -8.95
CA SER A 137 -12.57 25.64 -8.97
C SER A 137 -11.60 25.18 -7.87
N PHE A 138 -12.10 24.94 -6.66
CA PHE A 138 -11.29 24.35 -5.59
C PHE A 138 -10.85 22.92 -5.91
N ALA A 139 -11.71 22.13 -6.57
CA ALA A 139 -11.35 20.79 -7.05
C ALA A 139 -10.16 20.81 -8.03
N GLN A 140 -10.02 21.88 -8.81
CA GLN A 140 -8.91 22.11 -9.73
C GLN A 140 -7.65 22.67 -9.04
N GLY A 141 -7.64 22.77 -7.71
CA GLY A 141 -6.51 23.25 -6.93
C GLY A 141 -6.31 24.76 -6.97
N ARG A 142 -7.32 25.52 -7.42
CA ARG A 142 -7.22 26.98 -7.50
C ARG A 142 -7.26 27.60 -6.11
N ALA A 143 -6.33 28.51 -5.85
CA ALA A 143 -6.29 29.25 -4.59
C ALA A 143 -7.45 30.25 -4.50
N GLN A 144 -7.82 30.59 -3.27
CA GLN A 144 -8.89 31.56 -3.02
C GLN A 144 -8.57 32.94 -3.62
N GLU A 145 -7.31 33.38 -3.60
CA GLU A 145 -6.87 34.64 -4.20
C GLU A 145 -7.00 34.66 -5.72
N GLU A 146 -6.87 33.50 -6.37
CA GLU A 146 -7.10 33.37 -7.81
C GLU A 146 -8.58 33.52 -8.15
N LEU A 147 -9.47 33.00 -7.29
CA LEU A 147 -10.92 33.10 -7.46
C LEU A 147 -11.43 34.53 -7.28
N LEU A 148 -10.84 35.30 -6.36
CA LEU A 148 -11.14 36.73 -6.20
C LEU A 148 -10.79 37.56 -7.46
N ARG A 149 -9.94 37.05 -8.34
CA ARG A 149 -9.51 37.71 -9.58
C ARG A 149 -10.21 37.15 -10.82
N ASP A 150 -10.96 36.05 -10.68
CA ASP A 150 -11.60 35.36 -11.79
C ASP A 150 -12.78 36.17 -12.36
N ALA A 151 -12.81 36.30 -13.69
CA ALA A 151 -13.89 36.98 -14.42
C ALA A 151 -15.28 36.46 -14.06
N THR A 152 -15.44 35.14 -13.82
CA THR A 152 -16.71 34.52 -13.42
C THR A 152 -17.27 35.09 -12.13
N PHE A 153 -16.42 35.57 -11.21
CA PHE A 153 -16.83 36.16 -9.93
C PHE A 153 -16.62 37.69 -9.84
N GLN A 154 -16.12 38.35 -10.89
CA GLN A 154 -15.79 39.80 -10.87
C GLN A 154 -17.00 40.72 -10.63
N THR A 155 -18.22 40.24 -10.88
CA THR A 155 -19.47 40.99 -10.60
C THR A 155 -19.95 40.84 -9.15
N ARG A 156 -19.28 40.00 -8.34
CA ARG A 156 -19.58 39.76 -6.93
C ARG A 156 -18.57 40.48 -6.05
N SER A 157 -18.99 40.86 -4.84
CA SER A 157 -18.06 41.48 -3.89
C SER A 157 -17.17 40.41 -3.22
N PRO A 158 -15.95 40.75 -2.78
CA PRO A 158 -15.11 39.84 -2.01
C PRO A 158 -15.81 39.27 -0.77
N GLU A 159 -16.67 40.06 -0.12
CA GLU A 159 -17.48 39.66 1.04
C GLU A 159 -18.51 38.59 0.66
N TRP A 160 -19.08 38.64 -0.55
CA TRP A 160 -19.97 37.59 -1.03
C TRP A 160 -19.22 36.26 -1.21
N LEU A 161 -18.02 36.27 -1.82
CA LEU A 161 -17.25 35.05 -2.04
C LEU A 161 -16.83 34.42 -0.70
N THR A 162 -16.36 35.26 0.21
CA THR A 162 -16.09 34.91 1.60
C THR A 162 -17.28 34.21 2.23
N ALA A 163 -18.46 34.81 2.07
CA ALA A 163 -19.67 34.30 2.65
C ALA A 163 -20.02 32.90 2.13
N GLN A 164 -19.90 32.68 0.81
CA GLN A 164 -20.13 31.36 0.23
C GLN A 164 -19.14 30.31 0.76
N ILE A 165 -17.85 30.67 0.86
CA ILE A 165 -16.82 29.75 1.37
C ILE A 165 -17.12 29.34 2.81
N VAL A 166 -17.44 30.29 3.68
CA VAL A 166 -17.79 30.03 5.09
C VAL A 166 -19.05 29.16 5.18
N ALA A 167 -20.09 29.46 4.41
CA ALA A 167 -21.31 28.64 4.38
C ALA A 167 -21.02 27.19 3.96
N LEU A 168 -20.20 26.99 2.92
CA LEU A 168 -19.78 25.66 2.46
C LEU A 168 -18.91 24.93 3.49
N LYS A 169 -18.07 25.63 4.26
CA LYS A 169 -17.31 25.05 5.39
C LYS A 169 -18.21 24.66 6.57
N ASN A 170 -19.21 25.49 6.87
CA ASN A 170 -20.20 25.22 7.91
C ASN A 170 -21.11 24.05 7.54
N ALA A 171 -21.29 23.77 6.25
CA ALA A 171 -21.94 22.56 5.75
C ALA A 171 -21.03 21.32 5.73
N GLY A 172 -19.71 21.48 5.90
CA GLY A 172 -18.73 20.38 5.78
C GLY A 172 -18.42 19.98 4.34
N ILE A 173 -18.75 20.84 3.37
CA ILE A 173 -18.49 20.61 1.94
C ILE A 173 -17.08 21.04 1.55
N LEU A 174 -16.63 22.17 2.13
CA LEU A 174 -15.25 22.62 2.06
C LEU A 174 -14.56 22.33 3.39
N VAL A 175 -13.33 21.85 3.30
CA VAL A 175 -12.45 21.61 4.45
C VAL A 175 -11.22 22.50 4.31
N SER A 176 -10.69 22.97 5.44
CA SER A 176 -9.47 23.76 5.45
C SER A 176 -8.34 22.90 5.98
N LYS A 177 -7.29 22.75 5.18
CA LYS A 177 -6.02 22.22 5.66
C LYS A 177 -5.07 23.38 5.84
N THR A 178 -4.47 23.48 7.02
CA THR A 178 -3.32 24.35 7.22
C THR A 178 -2.24 23.80 6.31
N ILE A 179 -1.71 24.61 5.39
CA ILE A 179 -0.46 24.23 4.74
C ILE A 179 0.55 24.22 5.88
N LEU A 180 0.87 23.04 6.41
CA LEU A 180 2.22 22.82 6.86
C LEU A 180 3.04 23.18 5.63
N LYS A 181 3.64 24.37 5.62
CA LYS A 181 4.73 24.62 4.69
C LYS A 181 5.64 23.45 4.99
N SER A 182 5.64 22.46 4.11
CA SER A 182 6.84 21.68 3.92
C SER A 182 7.89 22.79 3.76
N LYS A 183 8.77 22.90 4.76
CA LYS A 183 9.88 23.84 4.71
C LYS A 183 10.71 23.40 3.53
N ASN A 184 10.34 23.84 2.32
CA ASN A 184 10.63 23.10 1.10
C ASN A 184 10.18 21.63 1.25
N GLU A 185 10.43 20.77 0.28
CA GLU A 185 10.87 19.44 0.71
C GLU A 185 11.84 19.69 1.86
N THR A 186 11.57 19.22 3.08
CA THR A 186 12.71 18.82 3.88
C THR A 186 13.39 17.84 2.95
N GLN A 187 14.42 18.31 2.22
CA GLN A 187 15.66 17.58 2.14
C GLN A 187 15.74 16.96 3.52
N LEU A 188 15.45 15.66 3.59
CA LEU A 188 15.89 14.84 4.70
C LEU A 188 17.26 15.41 5.00
N SER A 189 17.41 16.06 6.17
CA SER A 189 18.64 16.74 6.49
C SER A 189 19.74 15.75 6.16
N VAL A 190 20.71 16.14 5.32
CA VAL A 190 21.86 15.30 4.99
C VAL A 190 22.26 14.62 6.29
N PHE A 191 22.14 13.29 6.30
CA PHE A 191 22.29 12.48 7.50
C PHE A 191 23.50 12.98 8.28
N SER A 192 23.38 13.09 9.61
CA SER A 192 24.54 13.46 10.42
C SER A 192 25.55 12.31 10.35
N THR A 193 26.57 12.45 9.50
CA THR A 193 27.58 11.44 9.15
C THR A 193 28.67 11.22 10.20
N GLU A 194 28.55 11.83 11.39
CA GLU A 194 29.58 11.72 12.43
C GLU A 194 29.50 10.37 13.17
N THR A 195 30.08 9.34 12.56
CA THR A 195 30.54 8.13 13.24
C THR A 195 31.93 8.41 13.83
N PRO A 196 32.18 8.18 15.14
CA PRO A 196 33.54 8.30 15.69
C PRO A 196 34.49 7.29 15.03
N GLU A 197 35.37 7.81 14.18
CA GLU A 197 36.51 7.15 13.52
C GLU A 197 36.19 5.86 12.72
N ALA A 198 35.67 6.02 11.50
CA ALA A 198 35.88 5.08 10.40
C ALA A 198 36.57 5.81 9.24
N THR A 199 37.78 5.38 8.88
CA THR A 199 38.57 5.94 7.78
C THR A 199 38.10 5.41 6.44
N MET A 200 37.18 6.10 5.75
CA MET A 200 37.04 6.03 4.30
C MET A 200 36.88 7.44 3.72
N GLY A 201 37.76 7.80 2.77
CA GLY A 201 37.80 9.11 2.13
C GLY A 201 36.68 9.34 1.11
N ASP A 202 36.32 10.61 0.91
CA ASP A 202 35.46 11.22 -0.12
C ASP A 202 34.43 10.28 -0.81
N LEU A 203 33.20 10.28 -0.29
CA LEU A 203 32.16 9.26 -0.57
C LEU A 203 31.20 9.58 -1.75
N ASP A 204 31.58 10.49 -2.66
CA ASP A 204 30.80 10.80 -3.88
C ASP A 204 31.57 10.38 -5.15
N TRP A 205 30.93 9.58 -6.02
CA TRP A 205 31.50 9.15 -7.31
C TRP A 205 31.95 10.33 -8.19
N GLN A 206 31.36 11.50 -8.00
CA GLN A 206 31.69 12.73 -8.72
C GLN A 206 33.09 13.23 -8.34
N SER A 207 33.51 13.03 -7.09
CA SER A 207 34.83 13.41 -6.58
C SER A 207 35.95 12.42 -6.95
N ILE A 208 35.60 11.14 -7.17
CA ILE A 208 36.56 10.09 -7.50
C ILE A 208 37.15 10.33 -8.90
N SER A 209 38.47 10.38 -9.02
CA SER A 209 39.13 10.48 -10.34
C SER A 209 39.20 9.11 -11.01
N ALA A 210 38.92 9.05 -12.31
CA ALA A 210 39.12 7.82 -13.07
C ALA A 210 40.62 7.49 -13.13
N ASP A 211 40.97 6.24 -12.84
CA ASP A 211 42.34 5.71 -12.87
C ASP A 211 42.38 4.36 -13.61
N ASP A 212 43.52 3.66 -13.57
CA ASP A 212 43.72 2.40 -14.31
C ASP A 212 42.99 1.18 -13.69
N ARG A 213 42.30 1.36 -12.56
CA ARG A 213 41.52 0.29 -11.93
C ARG A 213 40.22 0.06 -12.69
N ILE A 214 39.72 -1.18 -12.60
CA ILE A 214 38.48 -1.58 -13.26
C ILE A 214 37.29 -1.10 -12.43
N PRO A 215 36.39 -0.26 -12.96
CA PRO A 215 35.24 0.21 -12.20
C PRO A 215 34.25 -0.92 -11.93
N VAL A 216 33.70 -0.92 -10.72
CA VAL A 216 32.66 -1.86 -10.28
C VAL A 216 31.41 -1.07 -9.94
N TYR A 217 30.33 -1.34 -10.67
CA TYR A 217 29.04 -0.69 -10.56
C TYR A 217 28.08 -1.57 -9.76
N PHE A 218 27.44 -0.99 -8.75
CA PHE A 218 26.36 -1.61 -7.99
C PHE A 218 25.04 -1.03 -8.46
N VAL A 219 24.04 -1.87 -8.75
CA VAL A 219 22.77 -1.43 -9.32
C VAL A 219 21.64 -1.50 -8.28
N PRO A 220 21.39 -0.43 -7.52
CA PRO A 220 20.22 -0.36 -6.64
C PRO A 220 18.95 -0.19 -7.46
N HIS A 221 17.81 -0.55 -6.87
CA HIS A 221 16.50 -0.56 -7.56
C HIS A 221 15.37 0.10 -6.74
N MET A 222 15.63 0.51 -5.50
CA MET A 222 14.67 1.21 -4.65
C MET A 222 15.29 2.51 -4.15
N GLU A 223 14.64 3.64 -4.39
CA GLU A 223 15.06 4.95 -3.90
C GLU A 223 14.88 5.08 -2.39
N ASN A 224 13.83 4.45 -1.88
CA ASN A 224 13.33 4.63 -0.52
C ASN A 224 13.88 3.64 0.51
N HIS A 225 14.84 2.80 0.12
CA HIS A 225 15.46 1.78 0.97
C HIS A 225 16.98 1.80 0.87
N PHE A 226 17.68 1.50 1.96
CA PHE A 226 19.09 1.12 1.88
C PHE A 226 19.24 -0.25 1.17
N PRO A 227 20.13 -0.39 0.18
CA PRO A 227 20.31 -1.62 -0.58
C PRO A 227 21.19 -2.62 0.18
N LEU A 228 20.67 -3.20 1.28
CA LEU A 228 21.42 -4.06 2.22
C LEU A 228 22.29 -5.10 1.51
N ALA A 229 21.74 -5.87 0.57
CA ALA A 229 22.47 -6.92 -0.13
C ALA A 229 23.71 -6.38 -0.87
N LEU A 230 23.57 -5.27 -1.61
CA LEU A 230 24.70 -4.66 -2.32
C LEU A 230 25.73 -4.07 -1.35
N GLY A 231 25.28 -3.47 -0.24
CA GLY A 231 26.17 -2.95 0.81
C GLY A 231 27.01 -4.05 1.47
N VAL A 232 26.40 -5.21 1.75
CA VAL A 232 27.13 -6.38 2.28
C VAL A 232 28.14 -6.91 1.24
N LEU A 233 27.78 -6.98 -0.04
CA LEU A 233 28.72 -7.40 -1.10
C LEU A 233 29.89 -6.43 -1.24
N LEU A 234 29.66 -5.11 -1.14
CA LEU A 234 30.72 -4.11 -1.15
C LEU A 234 31.69 -4.30 0.02
N ASN A 235 31.19 -4.50 1.24
CA ASN A 235 32.03 -4.81 2.40
C ASN A 235 32.83 -6.09 2.18
N ALA A 236 32.21 -7.17 1.70
CA ALA A 236 32.89 -8.43 1.44
C ALA A 236 34.07 -8.26 0.46
N LEU A 237 33.90 -7.43 -0.58
CA LEU A 237 34.93 -7.12 -1.57
C LEU A 237 36.04 -6.24 -0.99
N ASN A 238 35.69 -5.20 -0.22
CA ASN A 238 36.65 -4.30 0.42
C ASN A 238 37.50 -4.99 1.49
N GLU A 239 36.90 -5.92 2.24
CA GLU A 239 37.57 -6.62 3.36
C GLU A 239 38.38 -7.84 2.88
N TYR A 240 38.20 -8.27 1.63
CA TYR A 240 38.84 -9.47 1.12
C TYR A 240 40.37 -9.36 1.17
N LYS A 241 40.99 -10.25 1.98
CA LYS A 241 42.45 -10.34 2.19
C LYS A 241 43.08 -8.95 2.44
N ASP A 242 42.54 -8.23 3.42
CA ASP A 242 43.02 -6.92 3.85
C ASP A 242 43.03 -5.87 2.71
N GLY A 243 42.00 -5.90 1.84
CA GLY A 243 41.82 -4.91 0.77
C GLY A 243 42.52 -5.23 -0.54
N LEU A 244 42.99 -6.47 -0.74
CA LEU A 244 43.72 -6.91 -1.93
C LEU A 244 43.02 -6.55 -3.26
N LEU A 245 41.69 -6.65 -3.30
CA LEU A 245 40.93 -6.39 -4.53
C LEU A 245 40.92 -4.91 -4.91
N SER A 246 41.03 -4.00 -3.93
CA SER A 246 41.00 -2.55 -4.16
C SER A 246 42.24 -2.02 -4.91
N GLU A 247 43.31 -2.82 -5.01
CA GLU A 247 44.49 -2.53 -5.83
C GLU A 247 44.18 -2.53 -7.33
N ARG A 248 43.23 -3.36 -7.77
CA ARG A 248 42.88 -3.54 -9.19
C ARG A 248 41.46 -3.08 -9.53
N PHE A 249 40.55 -3.10 -8.57
CA PHE A 249 39.15 -2.73 -8.76
C PHE A 249 38.84 -1.41 -8.08
N LEU A 250 38.13 -0.54 -8.81
CA LEU A 250 37.56 0.69 -8.28
C LEU A 250 36.10 0.41 -7.91
N PHE A 251 35.85 0.12 -6.63
CA PHE A 251 34.50 -0.05 -6.12
C PHE A 251 33.82 1.31 -6.00
N LEU A 252 32.83 1.57 -6.87
CA LEU A 252 32.10 2.83 -6.84
C LEU A 252 31.09 2.83 -5.68
N PRO A 253 30.85 3.99 -5.04
CA PRO A 253 29.88 4.09 -3.95
C PRO A 253 28.48 3.75 -4.45
N ILE A 254 27.71 3.10 -3.59
CA ILE A 254 26.32 2.74 -3.89
C ILE A 254 25.46 3.98 -3.67
N ASN A 255 24.84 4.49 -4.73
CA ASN A 255 23.87 5.58 -4.67
C ASN A 255 22.68 5.23 -5.53
N TYR A 256 21.48 5.63 -5.11
CA TYR A 256 20.32 5.54 -6.00
C TYR A 256 20.53 6.50 -7.17
N LEU A 257 20.46 5.96 -8.38
CA LEU A 257 20.50 6.72 -9.62
C LEU A 257 19.47 6.10 -10.55
N GLU A 258 18.67 6.93 -11.20
CA GLU A 258 17.81 6.42 -12.27
C GLU A 258 18.69 5.78 -13.37
N PRO A 259 18.18 4.78 -14.11
CA PRO A 259 18.97 4.08 -15.11
C PRO A 259 19.70 5.00 -16.11
N SER A 260 19.05 6.11 -16.49
CA SER A 260 19.62 7.11 -17.39
C SER A 260 20.75 7.92 -16.73
N GLU A 261 20.65 8.20 -15.43
CA GLU A 261 21.66 8.92 -14.65
C GLU A 261 22.88 8.03 -14.36
N LEU A 262 22.65 6.75 -14.06
CA LEU A 262 23.71 5.76 -13.88
C LEU A 262 24.57 5.62 -15.14
N ILE A 263 23.93 5.59 -16.32
CA ILE A 263 24.60 5.50 -17.61
C ILE A 263 25.29 6.83 -18.00
N ASN A 264 24.60 7.97 -17.85
CA ASN A 264 25.13 9.27 -18.28
C ASN A 264 26.12 9.91 -17.29
N GLY A 265 26.12 9.48 -16.03
CA GLY A 265 26.98 9.95 -14.96
C GLY A 265 28.17 8.99 -14.73
N PRO A 266 28.09 8.07 -13.74
CA PRO A 266 29.20 7.17 -13.41
C PRO A 266 29.75 6.42 -14.62
N TYR A 267 28.90 5.75 -15.41
CA TYR A 267 29.38 4.93 -16.52
C TYR A 267 30.06 5.75 -17.61
N ARG A 268 29.54 6.93 -17.94
CA ARG A 268 30.19 7.86 -18.88
C ARG A 268 31.57 8.33 -18.41
N LYS A 269 31.77 8.43 -17.10
CA LYS A 269 33.02 8.89 -16.47
C LYS A 269 34.07 7.78 -16.38
N PHE A 270 33.68 6.60 -15.92
CA PHE A 270 34.62 5.51 -15.61
C PHE A 270 34.70 4.44 -16.71
N GLY A 271 33.72 4.38 -17.63
CA GLY A 271 33.76 3.49 -18.78
C GLY A 271 33.38 2.03 -18.46
N ASN A 272 33.86 1.11 -19.29
CA ASN A 272 33.55 -0.31 -19.18
C ASN A 272 34.05 -0.92 -17.85
N GLY A 273 33.26 -1.81 -17.27
CA GLY A 273 33.58 -2.38 -15.95
C GLY A 273 32.76 -3.61 -15.59
N ILE A 274 32.72 -3.91 -14.29
CA ILE A 274 31.97 -5.03 -13.72
C ILE A 274 30.68 -4.50 -13.09
N TRP A 275 29.56 -5.18 -13.32
CA TRP A 275 28.24 -4.75 -12.88
C TRP A 275 27.59 -5.80 -12.00
N LEU A 276 27.16 -5.40 -10.80
CA LEU A 276 26.54 -6.28 -9.81
C LEU A 276 25.04 -5.97 -9.70
N PHE A 277 24.23 -6.97 -10.04
CA PHE A 277 22.78 -6.89 -10.03
C PHE A 277 22.18 -7.79 -8.94
N SER A 278 21.36 -7.19 -8.07
CA SER A 278 20.56 -7.93 -7.09
C SER A 278 19.14 -8.13 -7.63
N ASN A 279 18.86 -9.32 -8.13
CA ASN A 279 17.58 -9.72 -8.73
C ASN A 279 16.58 -10.17 -7.66
N TYR A 280 15.53 -9.36 -7.53
CA TYR A 280 14.28 -9.68 -6.85
C TYR A 280 13.15 -9.63 -7.87
N MET A 281 11.97 -10.12 -7.50
CA MET A 281 10.83 -10.20 -8.43
C MET A 281 10.43 -8.83 -8.96
N TRP A 282 10.60 -7.80 -8.13
CA TRP A 282 10.32 -6.41 -8.46
C TRP A 282 11.50 -5.67 -9.14
N SER A 283 12.69 -6.27 -9.22
CA SER A 283 13.88 -5.62 -9.80
C SER A 283 14.46 -6.31 -11.03
N ILE A 284 14.13 -7.58 -11.26
CA ILE A 284 14.77 -8.39 -12.31
C ILE A 284 14.57 -7.79 -13.71
N ASP A 285 13.38 -7.29 -14.04
CA ASP A 285 13.12 -6.71 -15.36
C ASP A 285 13.94 -5.45 -15.62
N LEU A 286 14.02 -4.56 -14.62
CA LEU A 286 14.84 -3.36 -14.69
C LEU A 286 16.33 -3.71 -14.78
N ASN A 287 16.79 -4.66 -13.97
CA ASN A 287 18.16 -5.17 -14.02
C ASN A 287 18.51 -5.73 -15.40
N MET A 288 17.60 -6.49 -16.03
CA MET A 288 17.80 -7.01 -17.38
C MET A 288 17.85 -5.90 -18.43
N GLN A 289 17.02 -4.86 -18.31
CA GLN A 289 17.06 -3.71 -19.21
C GLN A 289 18.40 -2.97 -19.13
N ILE A 290 18.89 -2.69 -17.91
CA ILE A 290 20.19 -2.04 -17.69
C ILE A 290 21.32 -2.93 -18.22
N SER A 291 21.33 -4.22 -17.85
CA SER A 291 22.34 -5.20 -18.28
C SER A 291 22.41 -5.32 -19.82
N ASN A 292 21.27 -5.32 -20.51
CA ASN A 292 21.22 -5.30 -21.96
C ASN A 292 21.77 -3.99 -22.55
N ALA A 293 21.39 -2.84 -22.00
CA ALA A 293 21.80 -1.53 -22.50
C ALA A 293 23.33 -1.33 -22.42
N ILE A 294 23.95 -1.70 -21.30
CA ILE A 294 25.40 -1.58 -21.12
C ILE A 294 26.18 -2.53 -22.05
N LYS A 295 25.69 -3.76 -22.25
CA LYS A 295 26.29 -4.76 -23.14
C LYS A 295 26.17 -4.37 -24.62
N GLN A 296 25.07 -3.71 -24.99
CA GLN A 296 24.88 -3.16 -26.34
C GLN A 296 25.81 -1.98 -26.61
N HIS A 297 26.07 -1.15 -25.59
CA HIS A 297 27.01 -0.03 -25.71
C HIS A 297 28.46 -0.52 -25.80
N ASP A 298 28.86 -1.44 -24.93
CA ASP A 298 30.18 -2.06 -24.93
C ASP A 298 30.12 -3.50 -24.41
N SER A 299 30.47 -4.47 -25.25
CA SER A 299 30.50 -5.88 -24.90
C SER A 299 31.60 -6.23 -23.88
N GLY A 300 32.53 -5.32 -23.63
CA GLY A 300 33.57 -5.43 -22.61
C GLY A 300 33.07 -5.24 -21.18
N ASN A 301 31.81 -4.84 -20.96
CA ASN A 301 31.21 -4.89 -19.62
C ASN A 301 31.01 -6.33 -19.17
N PHE A 302 31.22 -6.61 -17.89
CA PHE A 302 31.04 -7.93 -17.28
C PHE A 302 29.91 -7.87 -16.25
N THR A 303 28.91 -8.75 -16.32
CA THR A 303 27.71 -8.68 -15.50
C THR A 303 27.57 -9.90 -14.60
N ILE A 304 27.28 -9.65 -13.32
CA ILE A 304 27.09 -10.67 -12.31
C ILE A 304 25.71 -10.45 -11.69
N HIS A 305 24.86 -11.45 -11.78
CA HIS A 305 23.48 -11.42 -11.33
C HIS A 305 23.29 -12.42 -10.18
N GLY A 306 22.75 -11.97 -9.05
CA GLY A 306 22.42 -12.81 -7.89
C GLY A 306 21.11 -12.40 -7.25
N GLY A 307 20.72 -13.04 -6.16
CA GLY A 307 19.48 -12.75 -5.43
C GLY A 307 18.36 -13.75 -5.68
N PRO A 308 17.26 -13.69 -4.91
CA PRO A 308 16.23 -14.74 -4.84
C PRO A 308 15.50 -15.03 -6.16
N SER A 309 15.50 -14.08 -7.10
CA SER A 309 14.85 -14.26 -8.41
C SER A 309 15.79 -14.75 -9.51
N THR A 310 17.07 -14.93 -9.22
CA THR A 310 17.98 -15.68 -10.10
C THR A 310 17.67 -17.17 -9.95
N PRO A 311 17.27 -17.89 -11.02
CA PRO A 311 16.84 -19.28 -10.91
C PRO A 311 17.98 -20.22 -10.48
N ASP A 312 17.73 -21.11 -9.51
CA ASP A 312 18.69 -22.07 -8.98
C ASP A 312 18.57 -23.45 -9.64
N TYR A 313 17.36 -23.86 -10.05
CA TYR A 313 17.17 -25.15 -10.74
C TYR A 313 18.02 -25.19 -12.03
N PRO A 314 18.81 -26.27 -12.27
CA PRO A 314 19.80 -26.28 -13.35
C PRO A 314 19.24 -25.95 -14.74
N GLN A 315 18.07 -26.51 -15.08
CA GLN A 315 17.42 -26.26 -16.36
C GLN A 315 16.87 -24.83 -16.45
N ALA A 316 16.16 -24.36 -15.43
CA ALA A 316 15.61 -23.00 -15.38
C ALA A 316 16.73 -21.94 -15.46
N CYS A 317 17.85 -22.16 -14.77
CA CYS A 317 19.01 -21.28 -14.85
C CYS A 317 19.64 -21.29 -16.25
N ALA A 318 19.76 -22.46 -16.89
CA ALA A 318 20.29 -22.56 -18.25
C ALA A 318 19.40 -21.83 -19.26
N GLU A 319 18.07 -21.96 -19.13
CA GLU A 319 17.09 -21.23 -19.94
C GLU A 319 17.18 -19.72 -19.70
N PHE A 320 17.33 -19.29 -18.44
CA PHE A 320 17.54 -17.90 -18.06
C PHE A 320 18.78 -17.29 -18.73
N LEU A 321 19.95 -17.94 -18.64
CA LEU A 321 21.19 -17.44 -19.30
C LEU A 321 21.07 -17.43 -20.83
N ASN A 322 20.31 -18.36 -21.42
CA ASN A 322 20.09 -18.39 -22.86
C ASN A 322 19.13 -17.29 -23.34
N LYS A 323 18.09 -17.00 -22.55
CA LYS A 323 17.14 -15.91 -22.80
C LYS A 323 17.76 -14.53 -22.57
N HIS A 324 18.66 -14.42 -21.60
CA HIS A 324 19.33 -13.18 -21.20
C HIS A 324 20.84 -13.25 -21.47
N PRO A 325 21.29 -13.11 -22.73
CA PRO A 325 22.70 -13.23 -23.11
C PRO A 325 23.59 -12.10 -22.55
N SER A 326 22.98 -11.07 -21.96
CA SER A 326 23.68 -10.01 -21.24
C SER A 326 24.19 -10.45 -19.86
N VAL A 327 23.73 -11.59 -19.32
CA VAL A 327 24.17 -12.18 -18.05
C VAL A 327 25.41 -13.04 -18.25
N ASP A 328 26.55 -12.64 -17.70
CA ASP A 328 27.77 -13.46 -17.78
C ASP A 328 27.83 -14.53 -16.68
N ILE A 329 27.52 -14.14 -15.44
CA ILE A 329 27.48 -15.04 -14.27
C ILE A 329 26.16 -14.88 -13.51
N ALA A 330 25.51 -16.01 -13.22
CA ALA A 330 24.46 -16.15 -12.23
C ALA A 330 25.02 -16.74 -10.92
N VAL A 331 24.80 -16.06 -9.80
CA VAL A 331 25.20 -16.47 -8.44
C VAL A 331 24.00 -17.04 -7.69
N HIS A 332 24.22 -18.20 -7.05
CA HIS A 332 23.20 -18.97 -6.34
C HIS A 332 23.42 -18.91 -4.83
N GLY A 333 22.35 -18.67 -4.07
CA GLY A 333 22.39 -18.63 -2.60
C GLY A 333 23.08 -17.37 -2.04
N GLU A 334 23.87 -17.55 -0.99
CA GLU A 334 24.61 -16.47 -0.31
C GLU A 334 25.76 -15.97 -1.20
N GLY A 335 25.80 -14.67 -1.45
CA GLY A 335 26.67 -14.04 -2.44
C GLY A 335 28.02 -13.57 -1.88
N GLU A 336 28.13 -13.40 -0.57
CA GLU A 336 29.24 -12.75 0.13
C GLU A 336 30.59 -13.42 -0.16
N VAL A 337 30.66 -14.73 -0.03
CA VAL A 337 31.90 -15.48 -0.32
C VAL A 337 32.07 -15.65 -1.83
N THR A 338 30.99 -16.00 -2.54
CA THR A 338 31.02 -16.25 -3.98
C THR A 338 31.56 -15.07 -4.76
N ILE A 339 31.15 -13.84 -4.41
CA ILE A 339 31.58 -12.64 -5.14
C ILE A 339 33.09 -12.41 -4.98
N THR A 340 33.64 -12.63 -3.79
CA THR A 340 35.08 -12.46 -3.55
C THR A 340 35.93 -13.47 -4.33
N GLU A 341 35.46 -14.72 -4.45
CA GLU A 341 36.12 -15.75 -5.26
C GLU A 341 36.04 -15.43 -6.75
N ILE A 342 34.90 -14.94 -7.26
CA ILE A 342 34.78 -14.45 -8.65
C ILE A 342 35.80 -13.34 -8.89
N PHE A 343 35.86 -12.34 -8.01
CA PHE A 343 36.79 -11.22 -8.15
C PHE A 343 38.26 -11.65 -8.03
N GLU A 344 38.60 -12.66 -7.23
CA GLU A 344 39.95 -13.23 -7.18
C GLU A 344 40.35 -13.87 -8.52
N VAL A 345 39.42 -14.55 -9.20
CA VAL A 345 39.65 -15.07 -10.56
C VAL A 345 39.86 -13.92 -11.55
N LEU A 346 39.02 -12.89 -11.50
CA LEU A 346 39.12 -11.71 -12.36
C LEU A 346 40.38 -10.88 -12.07
N ASN A 347 40.89 -10.90 -10.83
CA ASN A 347 42.08 -10.17 -10.43
C ASN A 347 43.36 -10.66 -11.12
N GLN A 348 43.34 -11.86 -11.71
CA GLN A 348 44.51 -12.43 -12.38
C GLN A 348 44.55 -12.10 -13.87
N SER A 349 43.38 -11.95 -14.51
CA SER A 349 43.24 -11.64 -15.93
C SER A 349 41.91 -10.93 -16.22
N PHE A 350 41.95 -9.66 -16.64
CA PHE A 350 40.75 -8.92 -17.08
C PHE A 350 40.83 -8.61 -18.56
N LYS A 351 40.43 -9.59 -19.39
CA LYS A 351 39.93 -9.40 -20.76
C LYS A 351 38.85 -10.46 -21.01
N VAL A 352 37.63 -9.98 -21.20
CA VAL A 352 36.35 -10.73 -21.15
C VAL A 352 36.28 -11.96 -22.08
N ASP A 353 37.10 -12.02 -23.13
CA ASP A 353 36.99 -13.09 -24.13
C ASP A 353 38.19 -14.06 -24.25
N ALA A 354 39.42 -13.66 -23.91
CA ALA A 354 40.62 -14.47 -24.21
C ALA A 354 41.40 -14.98 -22.99
N ASP A 355 41.32 -14.29 -21.85
CA ASP A 355 42.25 -14.51 -20.73
C ASP A 355 41.56 -14.94 -19.41
N LEU A 356 40.23 -15.10 -19.40
CA LEU A 356 39.51 -15.60 -18.22
C LEU A 356 39.99 -17.03 -17.87
N ASP A 357 40.52 -17.23 -16.66
CA ASP A 357 40.97 -18.54 -16.20
C ASP A 357 39.76 -19.44 -15.93
N ARG A 358 39.31 -20.11 -16.99
CA ARG A 358 38.15 -21.01 -16.99
C ARG A 358 38.28 -22.14 -15.98
N TYR A 359 39.51 -22.62 -15.76
CA TYR A 359 39.75 -23.66 -14.77
C TYR A 359 39.45 -23.11 -13.38
N LYS A 360 39.98 -21.93 -13.02
CA LYS A 360 39.69 -21.32 -11.71
C LYS A 360 38.23 -20.93 -11.55
N LEU A 361 37.60 -20.37 -12.58
CA LEU A 361 36.16 -20.05 -12.52
C LEU A 361 35.30 -21.30 -12.28
N SER A 362 35.66 -22.44 -12.90
CA SER A 362 34.96 -23.72 -12.66
C SER A 362 35.10 -24.27 -11.24
N GLN A 363 36.03 -23.75 -10.44
CA GLN A 363 36.22 -24.10 -9.03
C GLN A 363 35.44 -23.19 -8.06
N VAL A 364 34.92 -22.05 -8.54
CA VAL A 364 34.08 -21.16 -7.71
C VAL A 364 32.75 -21.85 -7.48
N ALA A 365 32.41 -22.15 -6.22
CA ALA A 365 31.15 -22.82 -5.91
C ALA A 365 29.95 -21.86 -6.01
N GLY A 366 28.79 -22.37 -6.39
CA GLY A 366 27.52 -21.64 -6.36
C GLY A 366 27.32 -20.68 -7.54
N ILE A 367 27.94 -20.93 -8.69
CA ILE A 367 27.74 -20.13 -9.91
C ILE A 367 27.29 -20.96 -11.10
N THR A 368 26.58 -20.29 -12.02
CA THR A 368 26.32 -20.76 -13.37
C THR A 368 26.72 -19.66 -14.35
N TYR A 369 27.48 -19.99 -15.37
CA TYR A 369 27.99 -19.01 -16.34
C TYR A 369 27.99 -19.58 -17.76
N LYS A 370 28.06 -18.70 -18.76
CA LYS A 370 28.21 -19.11 -20.16
C LYS A 370 29.69 -19.12 -20.52
N ASP A 371 30.22 -20.27 -20.92
CA ASP A 371 31.62 -20.35 -21.35
C ASP A 371 31.81 -19.51 -22.62
N PRO A 372 32.74 -18.53 -22.63
CA PRO A 372 32.87 -17.60 -23.76
C PRO A 372 33.21 -18.29 -25.10
N ILE A 373 33.94 -19.41 -25.04
CA ILE A 373 34.45 -20.12 -26.23
C ILE A 373 33.45 -21.16 -26.75
N SER A 374 33.04 -22.10 -25.90
CA SER A 374 32.11 -23.18 -26.26
C SER A 374 30.67 -22.72 -26.31
N ARG A 375 30.36 -21.56 -25.71
CA ARG A 375 29.01 -21.00 -25.56
C ARG A 375 28.05 -21.89 -24.77
N ASN A 376 28.57 -22.93 -24.12
CA ASN A 376 27.81 -23.83 -23.27
C ASN A 376 27.59 -23.21 -21.89
N VAL A 377 26.46 -23.53 -21.27
CA VAL A 377 26.20 -23.20 -19.87
C VAL A 377 26.99 -24.16 -18.99
N VAL A 378 27.77 -23.62 -18.07
CA VAL A 378 28.57 -24.36 -17.08
C VAL A 378 28.01 -24.04 -15.69
N ARG A 379 27.63 -25.09 -14.95
CA ARG A 379 27.21 -25.00 -13.55
C ARG A 379 28.27 -25.63 -12.66
N THR A 380 28.67 -24.91 -11.63
CA THR A 380 29.65 -25.35 -10.63
C THR A 380 28.98 -26.08 -9.46
N GLY A 381 29.76 -26.64 -8.55
CA GLY A 381 29.24 -27.31 -7.35
C GLY A 381 28.45 -26.36 -6.45
N SER A 382 27.46 -26.88 -5.71
CA SER A 382 26.67 -26.09 -4.76
C SER A 382 27.54 -25.49 -3.66
N ARG A 383 27.22 -24.27 -3.22
CA ARG A 383 27.89 -23.61 -2.10
C ARG A 383 27.27 -24.01 -0.76
N GLU A 384 28.11 -24.37 0.20
CA GLU A 384 27.67 -24.49 1.58
C GLU A 384 27.38 -23.10 2.18
N ARG A 385 26.27 -23.00 2.91
CA ARG A 385 25.91 -21.76 3.62
C ARG A 385 26.94 -21.37 4.67
N MET A 386 27.12 -20.07 4.84
CA MET A 386 27.97 -19.47 5.86
C MET A 386 27.55 -19.93 7.25
N LYS A 387 28.53 -20.34 8.07
CA LYS A 387 28.30 -20.75 9.46
C LYS A 387 28.10 -19.54 10.38
N GLN A 388 28.78 -18.44 10.05
CA GLN A 388 28.79 -17.15 10.73
C GLN A 388 28.34 -16.10 9.72
N PRO A 389 27.05 -15.69 9.74
CA PRO A 389 26.53 -14.72 8.77
C PRO A 389 27.11 -13.31 8.99
N ASP A 390 27.68 -13.07 10.17
CA ASP A 390 28.33 -11.84 10.60
C ASP A 390 29.81 -11.74 10.22
N ALA A 391 30.35 -12.71 9.47
CA ALA A 391 31.74 -12.71 9.02
C ALA A 391 32.10 -11.55 8.07
N VAL A 392 31.09 -10.91 7.46
CA VAL A 392 31.24 -9.68 6.68
C VAL A 392 30.64 -8.53 7.47
N SER A 393 31.34 -7.40 7.56
CA SER A 393 30.86 -6.26 8.36
C SER A 393 29.52 -5.70 7.88
N SER A 394 28.80 -5.06 8.80
CA SER A 394 27.55 -4.37 8.48
C SER A 394 27.80 -3.13 7.63
N PRO A 395 27.05 -2.90 6.53
CA PRO A 395 27.17 -1.66 5.76
C PRO A 395 26.68 -0.42 6.53
N TYR A 396 25.86 -0.61 7.57
CA TYR A 396 25.49 0.46 8.51
C TYR A 396 26.66 0.87 9.41
N LEU A 397 27.42 -0.12 9.90
CA LEU A 397 28.48 0.12 10.88
C LEU A 397 29.86 0.39 10.23
N SER A 398 30.05 -0.01 8.98
CA SER A 398 31.28 0.26 8.22
C SER A 398 31.30 1.63 7.53
N GLY A 399 30.19 2.38 7.60
CA GLY A 399 30.05 3.69 6.96
C GLY A 399 29.69 3.65 5.48
N VAL A 400 29.44 2.47 4.89
CA VAL A 400 29.00 2.33 3.48
C VAL A 400 27.73 3.12 3.20
N PHE A 401 26.80 3.16 4.16
CA PHE A 401 25.53 3.88 4.00
C PHE A 401 25.52 5.31 4.55
N ASP A 402 26.59 5.79 5.19
CA ASP A 402 26.62 7.13 5.81
C ASP A 402 26.41 8.26 4.79
N ASN A 403 26.80 8.05 3.53
CA ASN A 403 26.67 9.03 2.46
C ASN A 403 25.73 8.58 1.31
N TYR A 404 24.83 7.63 1.58
CA TYR A 404 23.88 7.16 0.58
C TYR A 404 22.92 8.29 0.16
N GLN A 405 22.97 8.70 -1.10
CA GLN A 405 22.18 9.82 -1.64
C GLN A 405 20.81 9.35 -2.16
N GLY A 406 19.93 8.87 -1.28
CA GLY A 406 18.56 8.47 -1.60
C GLY A 406 17.52 9.09 -0.66
N ARG A 407 16.26 9.17 -1.10
CA ARG A 407 15.13 9.53 -0.23
C ARG A 407 14.74 8.34 0.65
N VAL A 408 15.63 7.96 1.57
CA VAL A 408 15.45 6.74 2.35
C VAL A 408 14.39 6.93 3.43
N GLU A 409 13.35 6.09 3.38
CA GLU A 409 12.34 5.99 4.43
C GLU A 409 12.51 4.72 5.27
N ALA A 410 13.15 3.69 4.72
CA ALA A 410 13.27 2.38 5.32
C ALA A 410 14.71 1.83 5.35
N ALA A 411 15.09 1.26 6.49
CA ALA A 411 16.31 0.47 6.65
C ALA A 411 15.96 -1.01 6.84
N ILE A 412 16.74 -1.90 6.25
CA ILE A 412 16.53 -3.34 6.30
C ILE A 412 17.66 -3.96 7.10
N ILE A 413 17.34 -4.75 8.13
CA ILE A 413 18.31 -5.54 8.89
C ILE A 413 17.94 -7.02 8.87
N GLU A 414 18.92 -7.88 9.11
CA GLU A 414 18.71 -9.30 9.41
C GLU A 414 19.17 -9.56 10.84
N SER A 415 18.31 -10.12 11.69
CA SER A 415 18.73 -10.64 13.00
C SER A 415 19.14 -12.11 12.90
N ASN A 416 18.59 -12.82 11.91
CA ASN A 416 18.93 -14.19 11.57
C ASN A 416 18.62 -14.52 10.10
N ARG A 417 19.23 -15.59 9.57
CA ARG A 417 19.08 -16.03 8.18
C ARG A 417 18.69 -17.51 8.07
N GLY A 418 17.61 -17.77 7.33
CA GLY A 418 17.03 -19.09 7.05
C GLY A 418 15.68 -19.35 7.73
N CYS A 419 15.00 -20.41 7.30
CA CYS A 419 13.69 -20.83 7.81
C CYS A 419 13.68 -22.35 8.06
N PRO A 420 13.16 -22.84 9.21
CA PRO A 420 13.12 -24.27 9.49
C PRO A 420 11.93 -24.99 8.82
N TYR A 421 11.05 -24.28 8.11
CA TYR A 421 9.81 -24.81 7.55
C TYR A 421 9.93 -25.11 6.05
N GLY A 422 9.22 -26.13 5.57
CA GLY A 422 9.27 -26.61 4.19
C GLY A 422 8.03 -26.32 3.34
N CYS A 423 7.42 -25.14 3.49
CA CYS A 423 6.22 -24.79 2.72
C CYS A 423 6.57 -24.69 1.23
N THR A 424 5.80 -25.34 0.35
CA THR A 424 6.19 -25.51 -1.06
C THR A 424 6.16 -24.21 -1.86
N PHE A 425 5.27 -23.28 -1.53
CA PHE A 425 5.15 -21.98 -2.21
C PHE A 425 6.27 -20.99 -1.83
N CYS A 426 7.08 -21.29 -0.83
CA CYS A 426 7.97 -20.31 -0.22
C CYS A 426 9.42 -20.54 -0.64
N ASP A 427 10.09 -19.49 -1.12
CA ASP A 427 11.50 -19.55 -1.49
C ASP A 427 12.42 -19.79 -0.27
N TRP A 428 12.11 -19.20 0.88
CA TRP A 428 12.82 -19.51 2.13
C TRP A 428 12.70 -20.97 2.55
N GLY A 429 11.66 -21.66 2.06
CA GLY A 429 11.39 -23.07 2.32
C GLY A 429 12.04 -24.05 1.34
N SER A 430 12.59 -23.59 0.20
CA SER A 430 13.37 -24.42 -0.74
C SER A 430 14.59 -25.05 -0.06
N ALA A 431 15.12 -24.30 0.90
CA ALA A 431 16.04 -24.63 1.95
C ALA A 431 15.43 -25.52 3.09
N THR A 432 14.68 -26.57 2.76
CA THR A 432 14.03 -27.46 3.75
C THR A 432 14.98 -27.92 4.88
N ASN A 433 14.52 -27.86 6.14
CA ASN A 433 15.27 -28.26 7.35
C ASN A 433 16.59 -27.49 7.60
N GLN A 434 16.74 -26.27 7.07
CA GLN A 434 17.96 -25.51 7.32
C GLN A 434 18.04 -24.96 8.75
N LYS A 435 19.25 -25.07 9.31
CA LYS A 435 19.60 -24.45 10.59
C LYS A 435 19.59 -22.93 10.44
N VAL A 436 18.72 -22.27 11.18
CA VAL A 436 18.69 -20.80 11.29
C VAL A 436 20.00 -20.32 11.90
N ARG A 437 20.69 -19.42 11.20
CA ARG A 437 21.95 -18.79 11.65
C ARG A 437 21.65 -17.40 12.16
N LYS A 438 22.20 -17.04 13.31
CA LYS A 438 21.93 -15.76 13.97
C LYS A 438 23.12 -14.84 13.77
N PHE A 439 22.85 -13.57 13.53
CA PHE A 439 23.86 -12.53 13.65
C PHE A 439 24.18 -12.30 15.12
N ASP A 440 25.38 -11.79 15.41
CA ASP A 440 25.71 -11.33 16.75
C ASP A 440 24.67 -10.31 17.25
N LEU A 441 24.34 -10.38 18.54
CA LEU A 441 23.27 -9.54 19.10
C LEU A 441 23.71 -8.09 19.27
N GLU A 442 24.97 -7.83 19.61
CA GLU A 442 25.48 -6.46 19.75
C GLU A 442 25.50 -5.76 18.40
N ARG A 443 25.92 -6.45 17.33
CA ARG A 443 25.81 -5.93 15.96
C ARG A 443 24.39 -5.48 15.62
N VAL A 444 23.39 -6.32 15.91
CA VAL A 444 21.97 -6.00 15.63
C VAL A 444 21.53 -4.76 16.42
N PHE A 445 21.94 -4.64 17.69
CA PHE A 445 21.64 -3.46 18.51
C PHE A 445 22.32 -2.20 17.97
N ASP A 446 23.55 -2.30 17.48
CA ASP A 446 24.28 -1.17 16.91
C ASP A 446 23.66 -0.72 15.59
N GLU A 447 23.24 -1.65 14.72
CA GLU A 447 22.49 -1.35 13.49
C GLU A 447 21.18 -0.61 13.80
N ILE A 448 20.39 -1.09 14.77
CA ILE A 448 19.15 -0.42 15.21
C ILE A 448 19.45 0.97 15.78
N THR A 449 20.54 1.10 16.54
CA THR A 449 20.95 2.39 17.10
C THR A 449 21.37 3.37 16.01
N TRP A 450 22.08 2.91 14.98
CA TRP A 450 22.43 3.70 13.80
C TRP A 450 21.16 4.19 13.09
N ILE A 451 20.16 3.33 12.91
CA ILE A 451 18.86 3.65 12.28
C ILE A 451 18.13 4.75 13.06
N GLY A 452 18.09 4.64 14.39
CA GLY A 452 17.49 5.67 15.25
C GLY A 452 18.22 7.01 15.18
N ARG A 453 19.55 6.99 15.26
CA ARG A 453 20.39 8.21 15.16
C ARG A 453 20.23 8.92 13.82
N ASN A 454 20.13 8.16 12.74
CA ASN A 454 19.95 8.67 11.38
C ASN A 454 18.48 8.95 11.02
N GLN A 455 17.58 8.92 12.00
CA GLN A 455 16.17 9.31 11.85
C GLN A 455 15.41 8.55 10.75
N VAL A 456 15.76 7.28 10.54
CA VAL A 456 15.09 6.44 9.56
C VAL A 456 13.72 6.01 10.10
N ARG A 457 12.65 6.31 9.35
CA ARG A 457 11.26 6.14 9.80
C ARG A 457 10.88 4.68 10.01
N VAL A 458 11.21 3.82 9.04
CA VAL A 458 10.76 2.42 9.00
C VAL A 458 11.94 1.48 9.19
N LEU A 459 11.79 0.52 10.10
CA LEU A 459 12.71 -0.59 10.27
C LEU A 459 12.08 -1.88 9.72
N TRP A 460 12.70 -2.45 8.68
CA TRP A 460 12.37 -3.77 8.15
C TRP A 460 13.30 -4.81 8.75
N ILE A 461 12.73 -5.83 9.39
CA ILE A 461 13.49 -6.99 9.86
C ILE A 461 13.23 -8.12 8.86
N ALA A 462 14.20 -8.37 7.98
CA ALA A 462 14.13 -9.34 6.88
C ALA A 462 14.29 -10.80 7.35
N ASP A 463 13.94 -11.11 8.59
CA ASP A 463 13.89 -12.47 9.10
C ASP A 463 12.64 -13.20 8.58
N ALA A 464 12.72 -14.50 8.31
CA ALA A 464 11.53 -15.28 7.94
C ALA A 464 10.58 -15.58 9.10
N ASN A 465 11.06 -15.55 10.35
CA ASN A 465 10.28 -15.96 11.53
C ASN A 465 10.70 -15.18 12.78
N TYR A 466 10.46 -13.87 12.81
CA TYR A 466 10.69 -13.07 14.01
C TYR A 466 9.76 -13.47 15.15
N GLY A 467 10.28 -13.52 16.38
CA GLY A 467 9.58 -14.07 17.55
C GLY A 467 9.77 -15.59 17.71
N LEU A 468 10.75 -16.18 17.01
CA LEU A 468 11.16 -17.57 17.21
C LEU A 468 11.99 -17.73 18.50
N TYR A 469 12.82 -16.74 18.83
CA TYR A 469 13.77 -16.78 19.95
C TYR A 469 13.48 -15.73 21.03
N GLU A 470 13.97 -15.96 22.25
CA GLU A 470 13.86 -14.97 23.36
C GLU A 470 14.56 -13.65 23.02
N ARG A 471 15.70 -13.71 22.31
CA ARG A 471 16.44 -12.50 21.86
C ARG A 471 15.60 -11.55 21.01
N ASP A 472 14.55 -12.04 20.35
CA ASP A 472 13.69 -11.22 19.51
C ASP A 472 12.87 -10.24 20.38
N ILE A 473 12.54 -10.63 21.62
CA ILE A 473 11.94 -9.73 22.61
C ILE A 473 12.96 -8.65 23.02
N ASP A 474 14.22 -9.02 23.21
CA ASP A 474 15.27 -8.07 23.60
C ASP A 474 15.59 -7.07 22.46
N ILE A 475 15.58 -7.54 21.21
CA ILE A 475 15.64 -6.70 20.01
C ILE A 475 14.46 -5.72 19.99
N SER A 476 13.24 -6.20 20.22
CA SER A 476 12.05 -5.33 20.29
C SER A 476 12.14 -4.26 21.38
N LYS A 477 12.66 -4.62 22.57
CA LYS A 477 12.91 -3.63 23.65
C LYS A 477 13.95 -2.60 23.24
N HIS A 478 15.02 -3.03 22.56
CA HIS A 478 16.08 -2.13 22.09
C HIS A 478 15.57 -1.17 21.02
N ILE A 479 14.70 -1.62 20.12
CA ILE A 479 14.01 -0.76 19.14
C ILE A 479 13.19 0.33 19.86
N VAL A 480 12.39 -0.04 20.86
CA VAL A 480 11.59 0.91 21.63
C VAL A 480 12.48 1.89 22.40
N ALA A 481 13.55 1.41 23.05
CA ALA A 481 14.50 2.27 23.74
C ALA A 481 15.19 3.26 22.79
N THR A 482 15.52 2.81 21.59
CA THR A 482 16.09 3.64 20.52
C THR A 482 15.10 4.72 20.08
N LYS A 483 13.83 4.36 19.86
CA LYS A 483 12.76 5.33 19.57
C LYS A 483 12.58 6.35 20.69
N GLN A 484 12.59 5.92 21.95
CA GLN A 484 12.46 6.85 23.09
C GLN A 484 13.62 7.86 23.13
N LYS A 485 14.81 7.45 22.67
CA LYS A 485 16.01 8.31 22.66
C LYS A 485 16.06 9.25 21.46
N TYR A 486 15.68 8.80 20.27
CA TYR A 486 15.90 9.54 19.02
C TYR A 486 14.61 9.95 18.29
N GLY A 487 13.45 9.43 18.69
CA GLY A 487 12.17 9.58 17.98
C GLY A 487 11.94 8.52 16.87
N TYR A 488 12.94 7.68 16.60
CA TYR A 488 12.98 6.73 15.48
C TYR A 488 13.55 5.35 15.89
N PRO A 489 13.17 4.26 15.20
CA PRO A 489 12.17 4.19 14.13
C PRO A 489 10.74 4.37 14.67
N GLN A 490 9.81 4.74 13.80
CA GLN A 490 8.40 4.92 14.15
C GLN A 490 7.55 3.70 13.80
N GLU A 491 7.98 2.93 12.80
CA GLU A 491 7.30 1.75 12.26
C GLU A 491 8.27 0.57 12.16
N VAL A 492 7.77 -0.63 12.46
CA VAL A 492 8.53 -1.87 12.34
C VAL A 492 7.75 -2.88 11.49
N VAL A 493 8.36 -3.27 10.39
CA VAL A 493 7.85 -4.27 9.43
C VAL A 493 8.63 -5.57 9.60
N VAL A 494 7.90 -6.68 9.70
CA VAL A 494 8.44 -7.96 10.15
C VAL A 494 7.54 -9.12 9.71
N ASN A 495 8.17 -10.23 9.30
CA ASN A 495 7.48 -11.52 9.16
C ASN A 495 7.54 -12.29 10.49
N TYR A 496 6.38 -12.49 11.11
CA TYR A 496 6.29 -13.21 12.38
C TYR A 496 6.40 -14.73 12.21
N THR A 497 6.79 -15.39 13.29
CA THR A 497 6.88 -16.86 13.33
C THR A 497 5.58 -17.53 12.88
N LYS A 498 5.71 -18.50 11.97
CA LYS A 498 4.63 -19.39 11.52
C LYS A 498 3.85 -20.04 12.67
N ASN A 499 4.57 -20.43 13.73
CA ASN A 499 3.96 -20.99 14.93
C ASN A 499 4.00 -19.91 16.00
N SER A 500 3.02 -19.01 15.94
CA SER A 500 2.89 -17.91 16.89
C SER A 500 2.83 -18.45 18.32
N THR A 501 3.57 -17.80 19.22
CA THR A 501 3.66 -18.20 20.63
C THR A 501 3.38 -17.00 21.52
N ARG A 502 3.50 -17.18 22.84
CA ARG A 502 3.41 -16.07 23.80
C ARG A 502 4.41 -14.95 23.48
N LYS A 503 5.57 -15.28 22.87
CA LYS A 503 6.57 -14.28 22.45
C LYS A 503 6.00 -13.24 21.48
N LEU A 504 5.08 -13.63 20.59
CA LEU A 504 4.43 -12.69 19.68
C LEU A 504 3.62 -11.66 20.47
N VAL A 505 2.86 -12.11 21.47
CA VAL A 505 2.11 -11.21 22.37
C VAL A 505 3.07 -10.25 23.07
N ASP A 506 4.19 -10.76 23.60
CA ASP A 506 5.16 -9.94 24.33
C ASP A 506 5.84 -8.90 23.43
N ILE A 507 6.18 -9.26 22.18
CA ILE A 507 6.72 -8.35 21.16
C ILE A 507 5.73 -7.24 20.82
N ILE A 508 4.47 -7.60 20.50
CA ILE A 508 3.45 -6.61 20.12
C ILE A 508 3.08 -5.72 21.30
N LYS A 509 3.09 -6.26 22.53
CA LYS A 509 2.93 -5.47 23.74
C LYS A 509 4.05 -4.44 23.89
N VAL A 510 5.32 -4.86 23.75
CA VAL A 510 6.48 -3.95 23.78
C VAL A 510 6.34 -2.84 22.74
N PHE A 511 6.00 -3.20 21.49
CA PHE A 511 5.81 -2.21 20.43
C PHE A 511 4.64 -1.27 20.71
N SER A 512 3.50 -1.77 21.17
CA SER A 512 2.31 -0.94 21.47
C SER A 512 2.57 0.03 22.63
N GLU A 513 3.23 -0.43 23.71
CA GLU A 513 3.62 0.42 24.85
C GLU A 513 4.70 1.46 24.45
N GLY A 514 5.59 1.09 23.53
CA GLY A 514 6.58 1.99 22.92
C GLY A 514 6.04 2.91 21.82
N GLY A 515 4.75 2.81 21.50
CA GLY A 515 4.10 3.55 20.40
C GLY A 515 4.65 3.22 19.01
N ILE A 516 5.33 2.09 18.81
CA ILE A 516 5.79 1.63 17.50
C ILE A 516 4.57 1.18 16.68
N ILE A 517 4.50 1.61 15.42
CA ILE A 517 3.51 1.13 14.45
C ILE A 517 3.91 -0.30 14.06
N SER A 518 3.14 -1.28 14.53
CA SER A 518 3.30 -2.69 14.17
C SER A 518 2.04 -3.48 14.56
N GLN A 519 1.70 -4.51 13.78
CA GLN A 519 0.55 -5.37 14.02
C GLN A 519 1.02 -6.81 14.26
N GLY A 520 0.41 -7.52 15.20
CA GLY A 520 0.61 -8.96 15.31
C GLY A 520 -0.01 -9.67 14.11
N ILE A 521 0.77 -10.53 13.45
CA ILE A 521 0.27 -11.30 12.30
C ILE A 521 0.42 -12.78 12.59
N ILE A 522 -0.67 -13.53 12.43
CA ILE A 522 -0.65 -14.99 12.46
C ILE A 522 -0.88 -15.49 11.04
N SER A 523 0.20 -15.81 10.32
CA SER A 523 0.10 -16.27 8.93
C SER A 523 -0.35 -17.74 8.89
N ILE A 524 -1.62 -18.00 8.56
CA ILE A 524 -2.14 -19.37 8.44
C ILE A 524 -2.23 -19.85 6.99
N GLN A 525 -2.31 -18.93 6.04
CA GLN A 525 -2.51 -19.13 4.60
C GLN A 525 -3.85 -19.75 4.20
N THR A 526 -4.32 -20.76 4.92
CA THR A 526 -5.66 -21.36 4.83
C THR A 526 -5.91 -22.28 6.04
N THR A 527 -7.16 -22.52 6.40
CA THR A 527 -7.54 -23.54 7.39
C THR A 527 -7.92 -24.89 6.76
N ASP A 528 -7.87 -25.00 5.43
CA ASP A 528 -8.22 -26.24 4.73
C ASP A 528 -7.10 -27.29 4.78
N ASP A 529 -7.34 -28.37 5.53
CA ASP A 529 -6.34 -29.43 5.76
C ASP A 529 -5.81 -30.07 4.47
N LYS A 530 -6.65 -30.20 3.43
CA LYS A 530 -6.23 -30.78 2.14
C LYS A 530 -5.25 -29.84 1.43
N THR A 531 -5.56 -28.55 1.40
CA THR A 531 -4.67 -27.53 0.84
C THR A 531 -3.36 -27.47 1.63
N LEU A 532 -3.43 -27.52 2.96
CA LEU A 532 -2.26 -27.55 3.85
C LEU A 532 -1.35 -28.76 3.59
N GLU A 533 -1.91 -29.94 3.35
CA GLU A 533 -1.14 -31.14 2.96
C GLU A 533 -0.41 -30.94 1.63
N VAL A 534 -1.11 -30.43 0.61
CA VAL A 534 -0.57 -30.19 -0.73
C VAL A 534 0.64 -29.25 -0.69
N ILE A 535 0.54 -28.18 0.09
CA ILE A 535 1.59 -27.17 0.18
C ILE A 535 2.66 -27.49 1.24
N ASN A 536 2.65 -28.70 1.79
CA ASN A 536 3.54 -29.18 2.85
C ASN A 536 3.60 -28.23 4.07
N ARG A 537 2.44 -27.73 4.49
CA ARG A 537 2.32 -26.79 5.60
C ARG A 537 1.49 -27.40 6.72
N LYS A 538 2.07 -27.45 7.92
CA LYS A 538 1.32 -27.67 9.17
C LYS A 538 1.12 -26.36 9.90
N ASN A 539 -0.11 -25.97 10.19
CA ASN A 539 -0.44 -24.78 10.97
C ASN A 539 -0.37 -25.06 12.48
N ILE A 540 -0.39 -23.98 13.26
CA ILE A 540 -0.61 -24.05 14.70
C ILE A 540 -1.96 -24.74 14.98
N ARG A 541 -2.05 -25.48 16.09
CA ARG A 541 -3.30 -26.12 16.51
C ARG A 541 -4.37 -25.05 16.77
N THR A 542 -5.60 -25.35 16.37
CA THR A 542 -6.76 -24.44 16.46
C THR A 542 -6.97 -23.91 17.88
N GLU A 543 -6.83 -24.75 18.90
CA GLU A 543 -7.02 -24.34 20.30
C GLU A 543 -6.00 -23.27 20.71
N ARG A 544 -4.75 -23.43 20.26
CA ARG A 544 -3.69 -22.48 20.56
C ARG A 544 -3.85 -21.16 19.79
N TYR A 545 -4.38 -21.24 18.57
CA TYR A 545 -4.74 -20.05 17.81
C TYR A 545 -5.82 -19.24 18.52
N ASP A 546 -6.85 -19.93 19.00
CA ASP A 546 -7.98 -19.32 19.70
C ASP A 546 -7.53 -18.67 21.02
N GLU A 547 -6.70 -19.37 21.82
CA GLU A 547 -6.07 -18.81 23.03
C GLU A 547 -5.28 -17.52 22.74
N LEU A 548 -4.48 -17.50 21.65
CA LEU A 548 -3.71 -16.31 21.29
C LEU A 548 -4.64 -15.17 20.88
N SER A 549 -5.66 -15.45 20.09
CA SER A 549 -6.64 -14.46 19.65
C SER A 549 -7.36 -13.80 20.83
N GLU A 550 -7.73 -14.60 21.84
CA GLU A 550 -8.33 -14.12 23.09
C GLU A 550 -7.38 -13.21 23.87
N ILE A 551 -6.11 -13.62 24.04
CA ILE A 551 -5.10 -12.80 24.72
C ILE A 551 -4.91 -11.45 24.01
N PHE A 552 -4.84 -11.44 22.67
CA PHE A 552 -4.72 -10.20 21.90
C PHE A 552 -5.93 -9.28 22.10
N ALA A 553 -7.14 -9.84 22.11
CA ALA A 553 -8.37 -9.10 22.35
C ALA A 553 -8.42 -8.51 23.77
N GLU A 554 -8.10 -9.30 24.81
CA GLU A 554 -8.07 -8.86 26.21
C GLU A 554 -7.07 -7.72 26.43
N LEU A 555 -5.91 -7.81 25.81
CA LEU A 555 -4.85 -6.79 25.90
C LEU A 555 -5.06 -5.62 24.94
N LYS A 556 -6.13 -5.63 24.13
CA LYS A 556 -6.41 -4.63 23.08
C LYS A 556 -5.21 -4.42 22.16
N LEU A 557 -4.57 -5.51 21.73
CA LEU A 557 -3.43 -5.48 20.82
C LEU A 557 -3.88 -5.69 19.38
N PRO A 558 -3.26 -5.01 18.39
CA PRO A 558 -3.61 -5.19 16.99
C PRO A 558 -3.22 -6.59 16.51
N LEU A 559 -4.18 -7.30 15.90
CA LEU A 559 -4.01 -8.65 15.35
C LEU A 559 -4.60 -8.73 13.93
N SER A 560 -3.89 -9.39 13.03
CA SER A 560 -4.40 -9.82 11.73
C SER A 560 -3.93 -11.24 11.39
N THR A 561 -4.51 -11.79 10.33
CA THR A 561 -4.10 -13.05 9.74
C THR A 561 -3.75 -12.86 8.27
N ASP A 562 -2.83 -13.69 7.77
CA ASP A 562 -2.57 -13.80 6.34
C ASP A 562 -3.22 -15.07 5.78
N LEU A 563 -3.89 -14.91 4.64
CA LEU A 563 -4.41 -15.94 3.77
C LEU A 563 -3.71 -15.88 2.41
N MET A 564 -3.82 -16.95 1.63
CA MET A 564 -3.39 -16.98 0.24
C MET A 564 -4.55 -17.36 -0.67
N ILE A 565 -4.58 -16.73 -1.84
CA ILE A 565 -5.56 -16.99 -2.90
C ILE A 565 -4.86 -17.78 -4.00
N GLY A 566 -5.49 -18.86 -4.45
CA GLY A 566 -4.98 -19.66 -5.57
C GLY A 566 -3.84 -20.62 -5.22
N LEU A 567 -3.71 -21.04 -3.96
CA LEU A 567 -2.82 -22.15 -3.60
C LEU A 567 -3.32 -23.46 -4.22
N PRO A 568 -2.45 -24.34 -4.74
CA PRO A 568 -2.86 -25.68 -5.17
C PRO A 568 -3.55 -26.44 -4.02
N GLY A 569 -4.75 -26.94 -4.28
CA GLY A 569 -5.62 -27.59 -3.30
C GLY A 569 -6.78 -26.71 -2.80
N ILE A 570 -6.67 -25.38 -2.92
CA ILE A 570 -7.74 -24.47 -2.52
C ILE A 570 -8.94 -24.58 -3.47
N THR A 571 -10.13 -24.30 -2.95
CA THR A 571 -11.39 -24.23 -3.70
C THR A 571 -12.14 -22.96 -3.29
N VAL A 572 -13.09 -22.49 -4.11
CA VAL A 572 -13.99 -21.38 -3.73
C VAL A 572 -14.64 -21.63 -2.37
N ALA A 573 -15.11 -22.87 -2.14
CA ALA A 573 -15.75 -23.26 -0.89
C ALA A 573 -14.81 -23.21 0.32
N SER A 574 -13.55 -23.64 0.19
CA SER A 574 -12.58 -23.54 1.30
C SER A 574 -12.17 -22.11 1.59
N PHE A 575 -11.98 -21.30 0.56
CA PHE A 575 -11.67 -19.88 0.71
C PHE A 575 -12.82 -19.10 1.39
N LYS A 576 -14.07 -19.37 1.01
CA LYS A 576 -15.26 -18.85 1.70
C LYS A 576 -15.27 -19.20 3.19
N ARG A 577 -14.96 -20.45 3.55
CA ARG A 577 -14.91 -20.89 4.95
C ARG A 577 -13.82 -20.15 5.73
N ASP A 578 -12.65 -19.94 5.13
CA ASP A 578 -11.58 -19.15 5.74
C ASP A 578 -12.05 -17.72 6.04
N LEU A 579 -12.61 -17.02 5.04
CA LEU A 579 -13.10 -15.65 5.22
C LEU A 579 -14.22 -15.55 6.28
N GLN A 580 -15.18 -16.48 6.26
CA GLN A 580 -16.26 -16.54 7.24
C GLN A 580 -15.72 -16.73 8.67
N ARG A 581 -14.77 -17.65 8.86
CA ARG A 581 -14.14 -17.90 10.16
C ARG A 581 -13.53 -16.63 10.75
N TYR A 582 -12.92 -15.78 9.93
CA TYR A 582 -12.28 -14.55 10.40
C TYR A 582 -13.25 -13.40 10.66
N ILE A 583 -14.39 -13.36 9.97
CA ILE A 583 -15.52 -12.50 10.36
C ILE A 583 -16.01 -12.90 11.76
N ASP A 584 -16.22 -14.20 11.99
CA ASP A 584 -16.72 -14.71 13.28
C ASP A 584 -15.74 -14.43 14.44
N LYS A 585 -14.44 -14.48 14.16
CA LYS A 585 -13.38 -14.23 15.15
C LYS A 585 -13.09 -12.74 15.35
N ASP A 586 -13.66 -11.86 14.53
CA ASP A 586 -13.40 -10.42 14.52
C ASP A 586 -11.92 -10.07 14.30
N ILE A 587 -11.27 -10.78 13.37
CA ILE A 587 -9.83 -10.63 13.05
C ILE A 587 -9.67 -10.16 11.61
N SER A 588 -8.86 -9.12 11.39
CA SER A 588 -8.57 -8.62 10.05
C SER A 588 -7.82 -9.65 9.22
N VAL A 589 -8.24 -9.82 7.96
CA VAL A 589 -7.58 -10.70 6.98
C VAL A 589 -6.84 -9.88 5.95
N LYS A 590 -5.63 -10.33 5.62
CA LYS A 590 -4.93 -10.00 4.38
C LYS A 590 -4.88 -11.26 3.53
N ALA A 591 -5.20 -11.17 2.24
CA ALA A 591 -5.11 -12.32 1.35
C ALA A 591 -4.28 -11.99 0.12
N TYR A 592 -3.27 -12.81 -0.14
CA TYR A 592 -2.28 -12.57 -1.18
C TYR A 592 -2.47 -13.56 -2.34
N PRO A 593 -2.55 -13.09 -3.61
CA PRO A 593 -2.49 -13.97 -4.76
C PRO A 593 -1.20 -14.80 -4.77
N THR A 594 -1.32 -16.09 -5.07
CA THR A 594 -0.15 -16.98 -5.10
C THR A 594 0.67 -16.73 -6.36
N GLN A 595 1.94 -16.41 -6.18
CA GLN A 595 2.92 -16.27 -7.25
C GLN A 595 3.90 -17.44 -7.22
N LEU A 596 4.20 -18.00 -8.39
CA LEU A 596 5.17 -19.08 -8.56
C LEU A 596 6.58 -18.50 -8.45
N LEU A 597 7.23 -18.72 -7.30
CA LEU A 597 8.60 -18.27 -7.08
C LEU A 597 9.58 -19.26 -7.74
N PRO A 598 10.56 -18.78 -8.54
CA PRO A 598 11.38 -19.62 -9.41
C PRO A 598 12.21 -20.68 -8.66
N ASN A 599 12.49 -20.41 -7.38
CA ASN A 599 13.34 -21.23 -6.54
C ASN A 599 12.57 -21.97 -5.43
N SER A 600 11.24 -21.80 -5.35
CA SER A 600 10.42 -22.54 -4.39
C SER A 600 10.24 -24.01 -4.80
N PRO A 601 9.94 -24.93 -3.85
CA PRO A 601 9.59 -26.31 -4.21
C PRO A 601 8.37 -26.42 -5.14
N MET A 602 7.48 -25.42 -5.14
CA MET A 602 6.33 -25.36 -6.04
C MET A 602 6.72 -25.16 -7.51
N ALA A 603 7.91 -24.60 -7.78
CA ALA A 603 8.46 -24.45 -9.12
C ALA A 603 9.20 -25.70 -9.63
N ASP A 604 9.25 -26.78 -8.85
CA ASP A 604 9.75 -28.07 -9.33
C ASP A 604 8.85 -28.58 -10.49
N PRO A 605 9.40 -28.98 -11.64
CA PRO A 605 8.62 -29.49 -12.77
C PRO A 605 7.66 -30.63 -12.41
N GLU A 606 8.07 -31.55 -11.54
CA GLU A 606 7.21 -32.66 -11.09
C GLU A 606 6.04 -32.14 -10.24
N TYR A 607 6.25 -31.10 -9.43
CA TYR A 607 5.20 -30.47 -8.64
C TYR A 607 4.20 -29.73 -9.54
N ILE A 608 4.70 -28.97 -10.51
CA ILE A 608 3.88 -28.27 -11.51
C ILE A 608 3.00 -29.27 -12.27
N GLU A 609 3.58 -30.36 -12.78
CA GLU A 609 2.83 -31.39 -13.52
C GLU A 609 1.79 -32.08 -12.62
N LYS A 610 2.19 -32.51 -11.42
CA LYS A 610 1.32 -33.23 -10.48
C LYS A 610 0.07 -32.44 -10.12
N TYR A 611 0.20 -31.12 -9.94
CA TYR A 611 -0.88 -30.25 -9.50
C TYR A 611 -1.44 -29.35 -10.62
N GLN A 612 -1.03 -29.59 -11.87
CA GLN A 612 -1.52 -28.90 -13.07
C GLN A 612 -1.46 -27.37 -12.93
N ILE A 613 -0.35 -26.84 -12.44
CA ILE A 613 -0.22 -25.40 -12.17
C ILE A 613 -0.04 -24.64 -13.48
N GLU A 614 -0.94 -23.68 -13.71
CA GLU A 614 -0.82 -22.69 -14.78
C GLU A 614 -0.58 -21.30 -14.18
N VAL A 615 0.17 -20.46 -14.90
CA VAL A 615 0.51 -19.09 -14.46
C VAL A 615 0.32 -18.07 -15.57
N ASP A 616 0.18 -16.80 -15.20
CA ASP A 616 0.21 -15.65 -16.12
C ASP A 616 1.63 -15.20 -16.47
N GLU A 617 1.78 -14.12 -17.25
CA GLU A 617 3.08 -13.57 -17.66
C GLU A 617 3.95 -13.09 -16.49
N ASN A 618 3.34 -12.78 -15.34
CA ASN A 618 4.00 -12.35 -14.12
C ASN A 618 4.16 -13.51 -13.12
N SER A 619 3.94 -14.75 -13.57
CA SER A 619 4.04 -15.97 -12.76
C SER A 619 2.99 -16.07 -11.63
N PHE A 620 1.89 -15.31 -11.66
CA PHE A 620 0.78 -15.56 -10.73
C PHE A 620 0.00 -16.78 -11.18
N ILE A 621 -0.38 -17.65 -10.23
CA ILE A 621 -1.16 -18.85 -10.54
C ILE A 621 -2.54 -18.44 -11.07
N THR A 622 -2.92 -19.02 -12.20
CA THR A 622 -4.19 -18.77 -12.90
C THR A 622 -5.16 -19.94 -12.81
N SER A 623 -4.66 -21.17 -12.73
CA SER A 623 -5.45 -22.38 -12.53
C SER A 623 -4.60 -23.49 -11.89
N THR A 624 -5.25 -24.48 -11.28
CA THR A 624 -4.61 -25.72 -10.79
C THR A 624 -5.58 -26.90 -10.94
N TYR A 625 -5.14 -28.10 -10.56
CA TYR A 625 -6.02 -29.27 -10.47
C TYR A 625 -7.26 -29.07 -9.57
N SER A 626 -7.25 -28.08 -8.67
CA SER A 626 -8.33 -27.84 -7.69
C SER A 626 -9.21 -26.64 -7.99
N PHE A 627 -8.86 -25.78 -8.97
CA PHE A 627 -9.70 -24.65 -9.38
C PHE A 627 -9.44 -24.20 -10.81
N THR A 628 -10.48 -23.72 -11.50
CA THR A 628 -10.40 -23.12 -12.84
C THR A 628 -10.05 -21.63 -12.80
N HIS A 629 -9.76 -21.05 -13.96
CA HIS A 629 -9.54 -19.61 -14.10
C HIS A 629 -10.74 -18.78 -13.62
N GLU A 630 -11.97 -19.21 -13.93
CA GLU A 630 -13.20 -18.55 -13.48
C GLU A 630 -13.35 -18.60 -11.95
N GLU A 631 -13.04 -19.74 -11.34
CA GLU A 631 -13.08 -19.90 -9.88
C GLU A 631 -12.02 -19.03 -9.18
N LEU A 632 -10.85 -18.84 -9.80
CA LEU A 632 -9.86 -17.88 -9.29
C LEU A 632 -10.37 -16.44 -9.37
N ILE A 633 -11.00 -16.04 -10.48
CA ILE A 633 -11.64 -14.73 -10.63
C ILE A 633 -12.72 -14.55 -9.55
N GLU A 634 -13.51 -15.58 -9.27
CA GLU A 634 -14.52 -15.57 -8.20
C GLU A 634 -13.88 -15.36 -6.82
N MET A 635 -12.83 -16.12 -6.47
CA MET A 635 -12.13 -15.94 -5.19
C MET A 635 -11.53 -14.54 -5.05
N LYS A 636 -10.89 -14.01 -6.10
CA LYS A 636 -10.33 -12.65 -6.11
C LYS A 636 -11.43 -11.60 -5.97
N GLY A 637 -12.53 -11.74 -6.71
CA GLY A 637 -13.69 -10.85 -6.63
C GLY A 637 -14.34 -10.86 -5.25
N LEU A 638 -14.49 -12.04 -4.64
CA LEU A 638 -15.05 -12.18 -3.31
C LEU A 638 -14.15 -11.54 -2.26
N PHE A 639 -12.83 -11.75 -2.35
CA PHE A 639 -11.89 -11.10 -1.46
C PHE A 639 -11.90 -9.57 -1.62
N HIS A 640 -12.04 -9.07 -2.84
CA HIS A 640 -12.15 -7.64 -3.11
C HIS A 640 -13.37 -7.00 -2.41
N VAL A 641 -14.54 -7.67 -2.46
CA VAL A 641 -15.74 -7.24 -1.73
C VAL A 641 -15.56 -7.40 -0.21
N TYR A 642 -14.90 -8.47 0.24
CA TYR A 642 -14.55 -8.67 1.65
C TYR A 642 -13.64 -7.56 2.18
N GLU A 643 -12.61 -7.17 1.44
CA GLU A 643 -11.68 -6.12 1.83
C GLU A 643 -12.42 -4.78 2.02
N MET A 644 -13.36 -4.46 1.13
CA MET A 644 -14.23 -3.29 1.27
C MET A 644 -15.13 -3.40 2.52
N ALA A 645 -15.87 -4.49 2.62
CA ALA A 645 -16.93 -4.68 3.62
C ALA A 645 -16.40 -4.86 5.05
N GLU A 646 -15.44 -5.78 5.22
CA GLU A 646 -14.89 -6.22 6.51
C GLU A 646 -13.48 -5.66 6.75
N GLY A 647 -12.63 -5.59 5.72
CA GLY A 647 -11.27 -5.07 5.82
C GLY A 647 -11.27 -3.58 6.22
N TYR A 648 -11.86 -2.72 5.38
CA TYR A 648 -12.04 -1.30 5.63
C TYR A 648 -13.28 -0.98 6.48
N GLY A 649 -14.14 -1.97 6.71
CA GLY A 649 -15.20 -1.91 7.71
C GLY A 649 -16.52 -1.31 7.23
N LEU A 650 -16.70 -1.09 5.91
CA LEU A 650 -17.88 -0.42 5.37
C LEU A 650 -19.19 -1.14 5.69
N LEU A 651 -19.17 -2.46 5.86
CA LEU A 651 -20.35 -3.26 6.18
C LEU A 651 -20.14 -4.15 7.41
N ARG A 652 -19.04 -3.96 8.16
CA ARG A 652 -18.62 -4.82 9.29
C ARG A 652 -19.74 -5.09 10.29
N TYR A 653 -20.48 -4.06 10.72
CA TYR A 653 -21.56 -4.21 11.68
C TYR A 653 -22.86 -4.68 11.02
N VAL A 654 -23.11 -4.26 9.78
CA VAL A 654 -24.25 -4.72 8.96
C VAL A 654 -24.23 -6.24 8.78
N ILE A 655 -23.13 -6.80 8.29
CA ILE A 655 -23.03 -8.25 8.02
C ILE A 655 -23.09 -9.09 9.30
N ARG A 656 -22.63 -8.55 10.44
CA ARG A 656 -22.79 -9.18 11.75
C ARG A 656 -24.22 -9.16 12.23
N PHE A 657 -24.93 -8.04 12.10
CA PHE A 657 -26.36 -7.97 12.43
C PHE A 657 -27.19 -8.95 11.62
N LEU A 658 -26.97 -9.02 10.30
CA LEU A 658 -27.64 -9.97 9.42
C LEU A 658 -27.33 -11.43 9.81
N GLN A 659 -26.09 -11.73 10.20
CA GLN A 659 -25.70 -13.06 10.65
C GLN A 659 -26.30 -13.43 12.00
N TRP A 660 -26.20 -12.53 12.98
CA TRP A 660 -26.55 -12.78 14.38
C TRP A 660 -28.06 -12.83 14.60
N GLU A 661 -28.84 -11.94 13.96
CA GLU A 661 -30.29 -11.87 14.18
C GLU A 661 -31.12 -12.51 13.07
N HIS A 662 -30.60 -12.56 11.83
CA HIS A 662 -31.35 -12.99 10.66
C HIS A 662 -30.83 -14.28 10.01
N GLN A 663 -29.79 -14.90 10.57
CA GLN A 663 -29.20 -16.15 10.09
C GLN A 663 -28.70 -16.08 8.63
N ILE A 664 -28.38 -14.88 8.15
CA ILE A 664 -27.78 -14.67 6.84
C ILE A 664 -26.26 -14.68 7.04
N GLN A 665 -25.57 -15.74 6.59
CA GLN A 665 -24.12 -15.81 6.75
C GLN A 665 -23.43 -14.63 6.06
N SER A 666 -22.47 -14.02 6.76
CA SER A 666 -21.80 -12.83 6.28
C SER A 666 -21.12 -13.07 4.92
N ILE A 667 -20.43 -14.20 4.74
CA ILE A 667 -19.76 -14.50 3.46
C ILE A 667 -20.73 -14.73 2.30
N ASP A 668 -21.91 -15.30 2.58
CA ASP A 668 -22.94 -15.52 1.56
C ASP A 668 -23.58 -14.19 1.15
N PHE A 669 -23.80 -13.28 2.11
CA PHE A 669 -24.24 -11.92 1.80
C PHE A 669 -23.24 -11.19 0.89
N LEU A 670 -21.94 -11.28 1.18
CA LEU A 670 -20.90 -10.63 0.37
C LEU A 670 -20.78 -11.25 -1.03
N GLN A 671 -20.91 -12.57 -1.15
CA GLN A 671 -20.93 -13.24 -2.46
C GLN A 671 -22.15 -12.83 -3.28
N LYS A 672 -23.34 -12.78 -2.67
CA LYS A 672 -24.57 -12.32 -3.33
C LYS A 672 -24.44 -10.88 -3.81
N LEU A 673 -23.91 -9.99 -2.96
CA LEU A 673 -23.65 -8.59 -3.31
C LEU A 673 -22.71 -8.46 -4.50
N MET A 674 -21.62 -9.23 -4.52
CA MET A 674 -20.69 -9.27 -5.64
C MET A 674 -21.40 -9.66 -6.94
N LEU A 675 -22.19 -10.74 -6.91
CA LEU A 675 -22.90 -11.25 -8.09
C LEU A 675 -23.95 -10.26 -8.61
N ASP A 676 -24.71 -9.63 -7.72
CA ASP A 676 -25.75 -8.66 -8.09
C ASP A 676 -25.14 -7.40 -8.73
N ILE A 677 -24.04 -6.90 -8.19
CA ILE A 677 -23.32 -5.75 -8.77
C ILE A 677 -22.70 -6.11 -10.13
N GLN A 678 -22.26 -7.35 -10.32
CA GLN A 678 -21.76 -7.81 -11.60
C GLN A 678 -22.88 -7.90 -12.65
N SER A 679 -24.07 -8.39 -12.27
CA SER A 679 -25.21 -8.53 -13.20
C SER A 679 -25.94 -7.22 -13.48
N SER A 680 -26.09 -6.36 -12.48
CA SER A 680 -26.96 -5.16 -12.50
C SER A 680 -26.30 -3.94 -11.83
N PRO A 681 -25.12 -3.48 -12.29
CA PRO A 681 -24.37 -2.40 -11.63
C PRO A 681 -25.09 -1.03 -11.56
N ALA A 682 -26.13 -0.83 -12.38
CA ALA A 682 -26.90 0.41 -12.38
C ALA A 682 -28.01 0.45 -11.31
N GLU A 683 -28.37 -0.70 -10.74
CA GLU A 683 -29.46 -0.82 -9.76
C GLU A 683 -29.04 -0.27 -8.39
N TYR A 684 -27.77 -0.49 -8.02
CA TYR A 684 -27.17 -0.04 -6.76
C TYR A 684 -25.89 0.75 -7.03
N PRO A 685 -26.00 2.03 -7.45
CA PRO A 685 -24.84 2.81 -7.92
C PRO A 685 -23.79 3.09 -6.84
N LEU A 686 -24.17 3.29 -5.57
CA LEU A 686 -23.21 3.55 -4.48
C LEU A 686 -22.53 2.27 -3.99
N LEU A 687 -23.25 1.16 -3.89
CA LEU A 687 -22.69 -0.18 -3.62
C LEU A 687 -21.77 -0.60 -4.77
N THR A 688 -22.16 -0.33 -6.02
CA THR A 688 -21.30 -0.54 -7.19
C THR A 688 -20.04 0.31 -7.12
N TRP A 689 -20.15 1.58 -6.71
CA TRP A 689 -18.97 2.42 -6.49
C TRP A 689 -18.07 1.85 -5.39
N ALA A 690 -18.67 1.46 -4.26
CA ALA A 690 -17.95 0.91 -3.13
C ALA A 690 -17.15 -0.33 -3.55
N VAL A 691 -17.82 -1.29 -4.20
CA VAL A 691 -17.17 -2.51 -4.68
C VAL A 691 -16.12 -2.21 -5.75
N ARG A 692 -16.33 -1.29 -6.68
CA ARG A 692 -15.36 -1.11 -7.79
C ARG A 692 -14.18 -0.22 -7.45
N PHE A 693 -14.35 0.77 -6.58
CA PHE A 693 -13.39 1.87 -6.46
C PHE A 693 -12.98 2.19 -5.03
N PHE A 694 -13.72 1.75 -4.00
CA PHE A 694 -13.40 2.16 -2.63
C PHE A 694 -12.03 1.69 -2.16
N ASN A 695 -11.64 0.46 -2.51
CA ASN A 695 -10.35 -0.10 -2.09
C ASN A 695 -9.16 0.72 -2.60
N THR A 696 -9.31 1.48 -3.69
CA THR A 696 -8.26 2.39 -4.20
C THR A 696 -8.48 3.84 -3.78
N GLU A 697 -9.71 4.34 -3.91
CA GLU A 697 -10.02 5.77 -3.77
C GLU A 697 -10.30 6.20 -2.32
N LYS A 698 -10.68 5.25 -1.44
CA LYS A 698 -11.06 5.51 -0.04
C LYS A 698 -12.04 6.66 0.16
N SER A 699 -12.96 6.82 -0.79
CA SER A 699 -13.97 7.88 -0.78
C SER A 699 -15.35 7.33 -1.10
N MET A 700 -16.37 7.90 -0.45
CA MET A 700 -17.77 7.58 -0.68
C MET A 700 -18.52 8.80 -1.22
N PRO A 701 -18.81 8.87 -2.54
CA PRO A 701 -19.52 9.97 -3.16
C PRO A 701 -20.90 10.16 -2.54
N GLY A 702 -21.16 11.37 -2.07
CA GLY A 702 -22.44 11.72 -1.45
C GLY A 702 -22.49 11.40 0.04
N GLY A 703 -21.35 11.01 0.61
CA GLY A 703 -21.19 10.71 2.03
C GLY A 703 -21.77 9.38 2.45
N TRP A 704 -21.53 9.04 3.71
CA TRP A 704 -21.90 7.75 4.30
C TRP A 704 -23.41 7.55 4.39
N LEU A 705 -24.19 8.60 4.67
CA LEU A 705 -25.64 8.48 4.83
C LEU A 705 -26.33 7.98 3.55
N ALA A 706 -25.96 8.52 2.39
CA ALA A 706 -26.52 8.08 1.10
C ALA A 706 -26.17 6.61 0.83
N PHE A 707 -24.92 6.23 1.09
CA PHE A 707 -24.46 4.85 0.94
C PHE A 707 -25.24 3.88 1.83
N TYR A 708 -25.40 4.16 3.13
CA TYR A 708 -26.09 3.26 4.05
C TYR A 708 -27.60 3.17 3.81
N ARG A 709 -28.21 4.18 3.19
CA ARG A 709 -29.59 4.07 2.69
C ARG A 709 -29.70 3.11 1.53
N GLU A 710 -28.76 3.14 0.58
CA GLU A 710 -28.74 2.17 -0.50
C GLU A 710 -28.48 0.75 0.03
N VAL A 711 -27.64 0.60 1.06
CA VAL A 711 -27.46 -0.66 1.80
C VAL A 711 -28.79 -1.13 2.42
N SER A 712 -29.55 -0.24 3.07
CA SER A 712 -30.87 -0.55 3.62
C SER A 712 -31.86 -1.03 2.54
N SER A 713 -31.92 -0.31 1.41
CA SER A 713 -32.75 -0.69 0.26
C SER A 713 -32.35 -2.05 -0.33
N TYR A 714 -31.05 -2.30 -0.51
CA TYR A 714 -30.53 -3.58 -0.97
C TYR A 714 -30.93 -4.72 -0.03
N ILE A 715 -30.77 -4.54 1.29
CA ILE A 715 -31.16 -5.52 2.30
C ILE A 715 -32.66 -5.81 2.24
N LYS A 716 -33.49 -4.79 2.11
CA LYS A 716 -34.95 -4.93 2.00
C LYS A 716 -35.36 -5.70 0.75
N GLU A 717 -34.78 -5.37 -0.40
CA GLU A 717 -35.13 -5.99 -1.68
C GLU A 717 -34.65 -7.44 -1.78
N GLN A 718 -33.42 -7.71 -1.35
CA GLN A 718 -32.82 -9.04 -1.48
C GLN A 718 -33.21 -10.01 -0.36
N TYR A 719 -33.51 -9.51 0.84
CA TYR A 719 -33.76 -10.35 2.03
C TYR A 719 -35.11 -10.08 2.72
N GLY A 720 -35.91 -9.13 2.24
CA GLY A 720 -37.24 -8.83 2.80
C GLY A 720 -37.21 -8.17 4.18
N LEU A 721 -36.05 -7.69 4.64
CA LEU A 721 -35.88 -7.06 5.94
C LEU A 721 -36.15 -5.54 5.84
N VAL A 722 -37.21 -5.08 6.49
CA VAL A 722 -37.57 -3.66 6.53
C VAL A 722 -36.74 -2.95 7.60
N GLU A 723 -36.30 -1.73 7.33
CA GLU A 723 -35.59 -0.90 8.30
C GLU A 723 -36.47 -0.60 9.53
N ASP A 724 -36.11 -1.22 10.65
CA ASP A 724 -36.62 -0.93 11.98
C ASP A 724 -35.55 -0.20 12.81
N SER A 725 -35.85 0.04 14.10
CA SER A 725 -34.93 0.75 15.00
C SER A 725 -33.59 0.02 15.19
N ALA A 726 -33.57 -1.31 15.06
CA ALA A 726 -32.35 -2.11 15.17
C ALA A 726 -31.48 -1.93 13.93
N LEU A 727 -32.00 -2.15 12.72
CA LEU A 727 -31.22 -1.95 11.49
C LEU A 727 -30.76 -0.49 11.35
N SER A 728 -31.62 0.48 11.69
CA SER A 728 -31.26 1.90 11.66
C SER A 728 -30.11 2.23 12.64
N THR A 729 -30.09 1.59 13.81
CA THR A 729 -28.96 1.70 14.76
C THR A 729 -27.67 1.15 14.17
N VAL A 730 -27.71 -0.02 13.53
CA VAL A 730 -26.53 -0.66 12.91
C VAL A 730 -25.96 0.21 11.80
N LEU A 731 -26.81 0.72 10.90
CA LEU A 731 -26.41 1.61 9.82
C LEU A 731 -25.79 2.91 10.36
N SER A 732 -26.36 3.46 11.43
CA SER A 732 -25.82 4.67 12.09
C SER A 732 -24.46 4.45 12.73
N VAL A 733 -24.24 3.29 13.37
CA VAL A 733 -22.93 2.90 13.91
C VAL A 733 -21.90 2.77 12.80
N ASN A 734 -22.26 2.07 11.72
CA ASN A 734 -21.38 1.86 10.60
C ASN A 734 -20.99 3.20 9.93
N ALA A 735 -21.95 4.12 9.77
CA ALA A 735 -21.70 5.48 9.28
C ALA A 735 -20.78 6.29 10.21
N ALA A 736 -21.04 6.28 11.52
CA ALA A 736 -20.23 6.98 12.49
C ALA A 736 -18.80 6.43 12.58
N ALA A 737 -18.59 5.15 12.30
CA ALA A 737 -17.28 4.52 12.34
C ALA A 737 -16.40 4.83 11.12
N MET A 738 -16.92 5.46 10.07
CA MET A 738 -16.14 5.81 8.88
C MET A 738 -15.56 7.23 8.97
N PRO A 739 -14.29 7.45 8.53
CA PRO A 739 -13.68 8.77 8.45
C PRO A 739 -14.50 9.69 7.55
N ASP A 740 -14.65 10.93 7.96
CA ASP A 740 -15.30 12.00 7.20
C ASP A 740 -14.65 13.32 7.61
N ASP A 741 -13.92 13.94 6.69
CA ASP A 741 -13.22 15.20 6.88
C ASP A 741 -14.15 16.43 7.00
N GLY A 742 -15.44 16.24 6.71
CA GLY A 742 -16.49 17.22 6.98
C GLY A 742 -16.94 17.25 8.44
N LEU A 743 -16.55 16.28 9.27
CA LEU A 743 -16.91 16.19 10.69
C LEU A 743 -15.75 16.58 11.61
N ASN A 744 -16.07 16.90 12.87
CA ASN A 744 -15.09 17.14 13.92
C ASN A 744 -15.02 15.93 14.86
N TYR A 745 -13.81 15.55 15.28
CA TYR A 745 -13.59 14.44 16.21
C TYR A 745 -13.08 14.94 17.58
N PRO A 746 -13.48 14.30 18.71
CA PRO A 746 -14.37 13.14 18.78
C PRO A 746 -15.82 13.46 18.37
N TYR A 747 -16.45 12.53 17.66
CA TYR A 747 -17.84 12.63 17.20
C TYR A 747 -18.74 11.72 18.07
N GLN A 748 -19.96 12.18 18.35
CA GLN A 748 -20.93 11.48 19.18
C GLN A 748 -22.24 11.30 18.41
N ALA A 749 -22.66 10.04 18.24
CA ALA A 749 -23.93 9.68 17.65
C ALA A 749 -24.92 9.22 18.74
N GLN A 750 -26.14 9.72 18.68
CA GLN A 750 -27.25 9.25 19.53
C GLN A 750 -27.89 8.03 18.86
N LEU A 751 -27.78 6.86 19.49
CA LEU A 751 -28.30 5.60 18.94
C LEU A 751 -29.59 5.18 19.65
N GLN A 752 -30.56 4.66 18.90
CA GLN A 752 -31.81 4.16 19.46
C GLN A 752 -31.61 2.94 20.38
N HIS A 753 -30.50 2.20 20.19
CA HIS A 753 -30.11 1.05 20.99
C HIS A 753 -28.60 1.06 21.30
N ASP A 754 -28.23 0.53 22.47
CA ASP A 754 -26.86 0.39 22.95
C ASP A 754 -26.11 -0.67 22.14
N PHE A 755 -25.57 -0.24 21.00
CA PHE A 755 -24.83 -1.09 20.10
C PHE A 755 -23.53 -1.61 20.72
N VAL A 756 -22.87 -0.81 21.56
CA VAL A 756 -21.61 -1.20 22.21
C VAL A 756 -21.84 -2.41 23.11
N ARG A 757 -22.91 -2.37 23.92
CA ARG A 757 -23.27 -3.51 24.76
C ARG A 757 -23.75 -4.70 23.93
N TYR A 758 -24.58 -4.48 22.92
CA TYR A 758 -25.00 -5.53 21.99
C TYR A 758 -23.80 -6.28 21.37
N PHE A 759 -22.81 -5.54 20.90
CA PHE A 759 -21.62 -6.10 20.27
C PHE A 759 -20.75 -6.89 21.27
N LYS A 760 -20.64 -6.41 22.52
CA LYS A 760 -19.92 -7.12 23.60
C LYS A 760 -20.66 -8.40 24.03
N ASP A 761 -21.99 -8.32 24.16
CA ASP A 761 -22.84 -9.43 24.60
C ASP A 761 -22.96 -10.52 23.50
N ALA A 762 -22.62 -10.22 22.24
CA ALA A 762 -22.74 -11.15 21.11
C ALA A 762 -21.98 -12.48 21.27
N LYS A 763 -20.90 -12.51 22.06
CA LYS A 763 -20.12 -13.73 22.30
C LYS A 763 -20.79 -14.69 23.30
N ASP A 764 -21.45 -14.15 24.32
CA ASP A 764 -21.85 -14.92 25.50
C ASP A 764 -23.37 -14.96 25.73
N ASN A 765 -24.10 -13.90 25.34
CA ASN A 765 -25.51 -13.73 25.64
C ASN A 765 -26.20 -12.79 24.65
N LEU A 766 -26.17 -13.12 23.36
CA LEU A 766 -26.80 -12.32 22.32
C LEU A 766 -28.33 -12.23 22.53
N GLN A 767 -28.81 -11.05 22.87
CA GLN A 767 -30.22 -10.65 22.79
C GLN A 767 -30.46 -9.83 21.52
N PRO A 768 -31.71 -9.74 21.02
CA PRO A 768 -32.04 -8.86 19.89
C PRO A 768 -31.66 -7.41 20.19
N LEU A 769 -31.06 -6.69 19.25
CA LEU A 769 -30.57 -5.30 19.41
C LEU A 769 -31.67 -4.35 19.90
N LYS A 770 -32.91 -4.56 19.49
CA LYS A 770 -34.07 -3.78 19.95
C LYS A 770 -34.35 -3.86 21.46
N SER A 771 -33.80 -4.85 22.15
CA SER A 771 -33.95 -5.02 23.60
C SER A 771 -32.99 -4.15 24.42
N TYR A 772 -31.97 -3.59 23.77
CA TYR A 772 -31.01 -2.70 24.40
C TYR A 772 -31.56 -1.28 24.43
N VAL A 773 -31.32 -0.58 25.54
CA VAL A 773 -31.77 0.80 25.75
C VAL A 773 -31.00 1.77 24.87
N GLN A 774 -31.53 2.98 24.68
CA GLN A 774 -30.83 4.06 23.98
C GLN A 774 -29.46 4.34 24.62
N ALA A 775 -28.44 4.59 23.80
CA ALA A 775 -27.10 4.97 24.28
C ALA A 775 -26.37 5.90 23.31
N GLU A 776 -25.30 6.52 23.80
CA GLU A 776 -24.39 7.31 22.99
C GLU A 776 -23.28 6.42 22.42
N PHE A 777 -22.89 6.69 21.17
CA PHE A 777 -21.76 6.06 20.51
C PHE A 777 -20.72 7.10 20.15
N GLN A 778 -19.51 6.95 20.70
CA GLN A 778 -18.42 7.88 20.51
C GLN A 778 -17.35 7.28 19.60
N VAL A 779 -16.90 8.09 18.65
CA VAL A 779 -15.77 7.78 17.78
C VAL A 779 -14.70 8.88 17.86
N SER A 780 -13.44 8.52 17.63
CA SER A 780 -12.31 9.45 17.63
C SER A 780 -11.33 9.11 16.50
N ASP A 781 -10.54 10.11 16.09
CA ASP A 781 -9.52 9.96 15.06
C ASP A 781 -8.10 10.25 15.58
N PRO A 782 -7.56 9.42 16.49
CA PRO A 782 -6.22 9.64 17.04
C PRO A 782 -5.12 9.44 15.99
N ASN A 783 -5.41 8.75 14.88
CA ASN A 783 -4.45 8.44 13.82
C ASN A 783 -4.57 9.41 12.61
N SER A 784 -5.40 10.45 12.72
CA SER A 784 -5.63 11.46 11.67
C SER A 784 -6.04 10.85 10.32
N LEU A 785 -6.86 9.79 10.32
CA LEU A 785 -7.37 9.11 9.13
C LEU A 785 -8.01 10.07 8.12
N VAL A 786 -8.70 11.12 8.57
CA VAL A 786 -9.30 12.13 7.69
C VAL A 786 -8.28 13.03 6.99
N ASP A 787 -7.06 13.09 7.53
CA ASP A 787 -5.98 13.92 7.01
C ASP A 787 -4.90 13.11 6.27
N ILE A 788 -4.99 11.78 6.27
CA ILE A 788 -4.03 10.90 5.59
C ILE A 788 -3.95 11.28 4.10
N ASP A 789 -2.75 11.66 3.66
CA ASP A 789 -2.43 11.70 2.24
C ASP A 789 -2.25 10.26 1.74
N LEU A 790 -3.28 9.74 1.09
CA LEU A 790 -3.31 8.37 0.57
C LEU A 790 -2.22 8.10 -0.49
N ASN A 791 -1.67 9.13 -1.15
CA ASN A 791 -0.58 8.95 -2.11
C ASN A 791 0.78 8.88 -1.40
N ALA A 792 0.95 9.56 -0.25
CA ALA A 792 2.18 9.53 0.53
C ALA A 792 2.20 8.40 1.58
N ALA A 793 1.04 8.04 2.13
CA ALA A 793 0.83 6.94 3.07
C ALA A 793 0.71 5.57 2.38
N GLN A 794 0.94 5.52 1.06
CA GLN A 794 1.04 4.30 0.25
C GLN A 794 2.32 3.49 0.53
N TYR A 795 3.13 3.89 1.52
CA TYR A 795 4.04 2.94 2.13
C TYR A 795 3.20 1.83 2.73
N ASP A 796 3.59 0.59 2.43
CA ASP A 796 2.99 -0.70 2.83
C ASP A 796 2.71 -0.75 4.34
N SER A 797 1.74 0.05 4.80
CA SER A 797 1.33 0.05 6.18
C SER A 797 0.65 -1.29 6.32
N HIS A 798 1.30 -2.18 7.05
CA HIS A 798 0.87 -3.55 7.27
C HIS A 798 -0.41 -3.57 8.14
N GLN A 799 -1.26 -2.57 8.04
CA GLN A 799 -2.29 -2.14 8.95
C GLN A 799 -3.46 -1.57 8.12
N TYR A 800 -4.38 -2.44 7.72
CA TYR A 800 -5.62 -2.07 7.04
C TYR A 800 -6.54 -1.32 8.01
N PHE A 801 -6.41 0.00 8.10
CA PHE A 801 -7.21 0.78 9.03
C PHE A 801 -7.90 1.95 8.34
N TRP A 802 -9.17 1.73 7.96
CA TRP A 802 -10.08 2.81 7.59
C TRP A 802 -11.13 3.11 8.66
N GLU A 803 -11.42 2.19 9.59
CA GLU A 803 -12.39 2.41 10.67
C GLU A 803 -11.87 3.41 11.75
N LEU A 804 -12.70 4.31 12.25
CA LEU A 804 -12.36 5.21 13.36
C LEU A 804 -12.28 4.47 14.71
N HIS A 805 -11.60 5.07 15.68
CA HIS A 805 -11.47 4.47 17.02
C HIS A 805 -12.79 4.59 17.78
N SER A 806 -13.28 3.47 18.31
CA SER A 806 -14.48 3.36 19.15
C SER A 806 -14.36 2.18 20.12
N GLU A 807 -15.34 1.99 21.01
CA GLU A 807 -15.35 0.84 21.93
C GLU A 807 -15.54 -0.53 21.25
N VAL A 808 -15.98 -0.55 19.99
CA VAL A 808 -16.22 -1.77 19.19
C VAL A 808 -15.29 -1.87 17.98
N ALA A 809 -14.47 -0.85 17.72
CA ALA A 809 -13.45 -0.87 16.69
C ALA A 809 -12.37 -1.91 17.01
N ARG A 810 -11.79 -2.52 15.98
CA ARG A 810 -10.65 -3.43 16.17
C ARG A 810 -9.46 -2.65 16.75
N PRO A 811 -8.66 -3.24 17.66
CA PRO A 811 -7.48 -2.58 18.18
C PRO A 811 -6.47 -2.23 17.08
N LYS A 812 -5.83 -1.07 17.21
CA LYS A 812 -4.87 -0.53 16.22
C LYS A 812 -3.64 0.00 16.96
N SER A 813 -2.51 0.04 16.27
CA SER A 813 -1.40 0.86 16.77
C SER A 813 -1.84 2.32 16.80
N LEU A 814 -1.64 2.96 17.95
CA LEU A 814 -1.90 4.38 18.11
C LEU A 814 -0.66 5.15 17.68
N VAL A 815 -0.84 6.06 16.74
CA VAL A 815 0.16 7.08 16.43
C VAL A 815 -0.32 8.34 17.12
N LYS A 816 0.39 8.83 18.14
CA LYS A 816 0.40 10.28 18.32
C LYS A 816 1.22 10.82 17.15
N MET A 817 0.58 11.01 15.99
CA MET A 817 1.21 11.81 14.95
C MET A 817 1.41 13.16 15.60
N SER A 818 2.66 13.49 15.89
CA SER A 818 3.04 14.74 16.51
C SER A 818 2.61 15.88 15.58
N THR A 819 1.38 16.35 15.73
CA THR A 819 0.89 17.62 15.16
C THR A 819 1.50 18.82 15.90
N THR A 820 2.38 18.56 16.87
CA THR A 820 3.11 19.56 17.64
C THR A 820 4.60 19.43 17.36
N ALA A 821 5.12 20.26 16.45
CA ALA A 821 6.44 20.84 16.69
C ALA A 821 6.30 21.72 17.96
N SER A 822 6.34 21.09 19.14
CA SER A 822 6.43 21.79 20.41
C SER A 822 7.85 21.64 20.95
N GLU A 823 8.52 22.80 20.96
CA GLU A 823 9.87 23.17 21.42
C GLU A 823 11.03 23.02 20.43
#